data_AF-A0A355C4A3-F1
#
_entry.id   AF-A0A355C4A3-F1
#
_cell.length_a   1.000
_cell.length_b   1.000
_cell.length_c   1.000
_cell.angle_alpha   90.00
_cell.angle_beta   90.00
_cell.angle_gamma   90.00
#
_symmetry.space_group_name_H-M   'P 1'
#
loop_
_entity.id
_entity.type
_entity.pdbx_description
1 polymer ?
#
loop_
_entity_poly.entity_id
_entity_poly.type
_entity_poly.pdbx_seq_one_letter_code
_entity_poly.pdbx_strand_id
1 'polypeptide(L)'
;MAPHRDAALGDLNLKVGPNLDASAPWVLGYSASHNGAACLLKGEAIVVAIQEERLSGEKRARITNPADSLAVNYCLQAAGIQAEDLSAVVGAHFSGQAMEGPAFWAAGWPGSFEVIPHHYAHAVGAFATSGFDDAAVLVIDGQGGFESHLPSAERRNVLRAETPGFRRASEIITIYRAEGHSLTCIEKHVGDWIPAMERLTPHYGMQSFGSLGGMYAAAAHAIFGDAMDSGKVMGLSALGRATIPVDALFKIREDGAFTFFDSFVASFSSTERWPNNRDAFIGLAASVQTAVESGVVALARRAQFLTGLPRLCYTGGVALNAVANEILIREKIFDSVFLQPAAEDSGTAIGAAYHGAWTLLDQCGAARINYARAVHDSAGRRYKAEEIETALSQTPGIEVVARDGVIERTAALLTEGAIVGWFDGGSELGPRALGHRSLLCDPRPSGAKEKMNLRVKHREPFRPFAPVILEEKTETWFDAPAHDPFSPVMLRVFPFLEDRKSAVPAVVHHDGTGRLQSLRRTTHPRLYELVEKFDRLTGVPIILNTSFNVMGEPIIETPADALWSLLYTAIDYCVFENVIVRRAPSFKSILDLTARRNIRSIRAETILGDAGAESERRISVEAKTPWGLKRAHLHPTAFAVLSNLDGRTTGRDLLKKLAPTTGLDEMSMSALLHALRRRYHIAFD
;
A
#
# COMPACT_ATOMS: atom_id res chain seq x y z
N MET A 1 -1.43 -40.50 -15.84
CA MET A 1 -2.75 -40.25 -15.22
C MET A 1 -2.74 -40.87 -13.84
N ALA A 2 -2.56 -40.04 -12.81
CA ALA A 2 -2.76 -40.40 -11.42
C ALA A 2 -3.78 -39.39 -10.85
N PRO A 3 -4.75 -39.83 -10.05
CA PRO A 3 -5.90 -39.01 -9.71
C PRO A 3 -5.49 -37.91 -8.73
N HIS A 4 -5.85 -36.67 -9.08
CA HIS A 4 -5.86 -35.53 -8.17
C HIS A 4 -6.64 -35.92 -6.90
N ARG A 5 -5.94 -35.98 -5.76
CA ARG A 5 -6.60 -36.00 -4.46
C ARG A 5 -7.15 -34.60 -4.21
N ASP A 6 -8.46 -34.46 -4.34
CA ASP A 6 -9.24 -33.36 -3.77
C ASP A 6 -9.01 -33.36 -2.24
N ALA A 7 -7.99 -32.62 -1.80
CA ALA A 7 -7.91 -32.17 -0.43
C ALA A 7 -8.93 -31.04 -0.30
N ALA A 8 -9.93 -31.23 0.57
CA ALA A 8 -10.88 -30.19 0.94
C ALA A 8 -10.12 -28.95 1.45
N LEU A 9 -9.93 -27.97 0.57
CA LEU A 9 -9.33 -26.67 0.87
C LEU A 9 -10.35 -25.84 1.66
N GLY A 10 -10.36 -26.02 2.97
CA GLY A 10 -11.19 -25.23 3.88
C GLY A 10 -10.70 -23.79 3.97
N ASP A 11 -11.61 -22.83 3.78
CA ASP A 11 -11.52 -21.38 4.00
C ASP A 11 -10.12 -20.80 4.24
N LEU A 12 -9.62 -20.05 3.26
CA LEU A 12 -8.63 -18.99 3.45
C LEU A 12 -9.39 -17.68 3.69
N ASN A 13 -9.99 -17.54 4.87
CA ASN A 13 -9.73 -16.31 5.62
C ASN A 13 -8.24 -16.39 6.01
N LEU A 14 -7.56 -15.29 6.32
CA LEU A 14 -6.51 -15.38 7.34
C LEU A 14 -7.16 -16.05 8.55
N LYS A 15 -7.08 -17.38 8.68
CA LYS A 15 -7.84 -18.11 9.70
C LYS A 15 -7.18 -17.76 11.03
N VAL A 16 -7.71 -16.71 11.66
CA VAL A 16 -8.12 -16.78 13.05
C VAL A 16 -8.89 -18.09 13.18
N GLY A 17 -8.17 -19.16 13.52
CA GLY A 17 -8.77 -20.47 13.71
C GLY A 17 -9.85 -20.38 14.79
N PRO A 18 -10.95 -21.12 14.68
CA PRO A 18 -11.88 -21.27 15.80
C PRO A 18 -11.16 -22.15 16.82
N ASN A 19 -10.57 -21.49 17.82
CA ASN A 19 -9.64 -21.94 18.86
C ASN A 19 -8.24 -21.36 18.67
N LEU A 20 -8.15 -20.02 18.71
CA LEU A 20 -6.96 -19.39 19.26
C LEU A 20 -6.77 -20.00 20.65
N ASP A 21 -5.78 -20.87 20.81
CA ASP A 21 -5.43 -21.41 22.10
C ASP A 21 -5.23 -20.23 23.06
N ALA A 22 -5.94 -20.24 24.19
CA ALA A 22 -5.87 -19.16 25.16
C ALA A 22 -4.42 -18.93 25.61
N SER A 23 -3.62 -19.99 25.67
CA SER A 23 -2.18 -19.95 25.99
C SER A 23 -1.27 -19.45 24.88
N ALA A 24 -1.74 -19.27 23.63
CA ALA A 24 -0.89 -18.79 22.56
C ALA A 24 -0.40 -17.34 22.84
N PRO A 25 0.88 -17.02 22.59
CA PRO A 25 1.44 -15.72 22.89
C PRO A 25 0.84 -14.63 21.99
N TRP A 26 0.74 -13.41 22.52
CA TRP A 26 0.42 -12.23 21.72
C TRP A 26 1.71 -11.56 21.27
N VAL A 27 1.87 -11.36 19.96
CA VAL A 27 3.09 -10.76 19.39
C VAL A 27 2.72 -9.58 18.49
N LEU A 28 3.28 -8.41 18.79
CA LEU A 28 3.08 -7.20 18.00
C LEU A 28 4.33 -6.91 17.17
N GLY A 29 4.18 -6.89 15.86
CA GLY A 29 5.17 -6.38 14.93
C GLY A 29 4.83 -4.96 14.49
N TYR A 30 5.83 -4.09 14.31
CA TYR A 30 5.62 -2.77 13.71
C TYR A 30 6.71 -2.40 12.70
N SER A 31 6.33 -1.64 11.68
CA SER A 31 7.22 -1.08 10.65
C SER A 31 7.51 0.37 10.98
N ALA A 32 8.77 0.68 11.28
CA ALA A 32 9.25 2.05 11.51
C ALA A 32 9.82 2.67 10.22
N SER A 33 9.01 2.67 9.16
CA SER A 33 9.36 3.27 7.86
C SER A 33 8.34 4.34 7.43
N HIS A 34 8.57 4.95 6.27
CA HIS A 34 7.66 5.85 5.58
C HIS A 34 6.31 5.23 5.23
N ASN A 35 6.13 3.92 5.28
CA ASN A 35 4.82 3.27 5.27
C ASN A 35 4.61 2.54 6.59
N GLY A 36 4.54 3.31 7.68
CA GLY A 36 4.43 2.78 9.03
C GLY A 36 3.20 1.90 9.18
N ALA A 37 3.35 0.75 9.83
CA ALA A 37 2.29 -0.24 9.99
C ALA A 37 2.46 -1.07 11.25
N ALA A 38 1.38 -1.67 11.73
CA ALA A 38 1.40 -2.62 12.83
C ALA A 38 0.71 -3.93 12.40
N CYS A 39 1.17 -5.06 12.96
CA CYS A 39 0.60 -6.38 12.77
C CYS A 39 0.58 -7.09 14.13
N LEU A 40 -0.57 -7.62 14.54
CA LEU A 40 -0.76 -8.35 15.78
C LEU A 40 -1.06 -9.82 15.48
N LEU A 41 -0.26 -10.71 16.07
CA LEU A 41 -0.45 -12.15 16.03
C LEU A 41 -0.94 -12.67 17.38
N LYS A 42 -1.73 -13.76 17.33
CA LYS A 42 -1.94 -14.68 18.45
C LYS A 42 -1.38 -16.05 18.03
N GLY A 43 -0.28 -16.47 18.64
CA GLY A 43 0.56 -17.54 18.09
C GLY A 43 1.10 -17.11 16.73
N GLU A 44 0.80 -17.88 15.69
CA GLU A 44 1.19 -17.57 14.31
C GLU A 44 0.00 -17.07 13.44
N ALA A 45 -1.18 -16.88 14.03
CA ALA A 45 -2.34 -16.36 13.32
C ALA A 45 -2.37 -14.83 13.34
N ILE A 46 -2.45 -14.20 12.17
CA ILE A 46 -2.69 -12.75 12.05
C ILE A 46 -4.10 -12.44 12.55
N VAL A 47 -4.18 -11.66 13.62
CA VAL A 47 -5.45 -11.18 14.18
C VAL A 47 -5.86 -9.88 13.52
N VAL A 48 -4.92 -8.95 13.38
CA VAL A 48 -5.17 -7.65 12.75
C VAL A 48 -3.86 -7.00 12.28
N ALA A 49 -3.89 -6.33 11.13
CA ALA A 49 -2.78 -5.49 10.68
C ALA A 49 -3.29 -4.27 9.92
N ILE A 50 -2.62 -3.13 10.08
CA ILE A 50 -3.00 -1.87 9.42
C ILE A 50 -1.83 -0.89 9.28
N GLN A 51 -1.89 -0.03 8.26
CA GLN A 51 -0.97 1.10 8.11
C GLN A 51 -1.40 2.33 8.92
N GLU A 52 -0.42 3.06 9.46
CA GLU A 52 -0.59 4.33 10.16
C GLU A 52 -1.28 5.39 9.27
N GLU A 53 -1.05 5.37 7.96
CA GLU A 53 -1.67 6.32 7.03
C GLU A 53 -3.20 6.17 6.95
N ARG A 54 -3.71 4.93 7.07
CA ARG A 54 -5.16 4.63 7.01
C ARG A 54 -5.91 5.29 8.16
N LEU A 55 -5.24 5.45 9.31
CA LEU A 55 -5.80 6.00 10.54
C LEU A 55 -5.54 7.50 10.66
N SER A 56 -4.33 7.93 10.30
CA SER A 56 -3.94 9.34 10.38
C SER A 56 -4.54 10.20 9.27
N GLY A 57 -4.86 9.63 8.11
CA GLY A 57 -5.24 10.40 6.92
C GLY A 57 -4.07 11.16 6.29
N GLU A 58 -2.83 10.81 6.64
CA GLU A 58 -1.60 11.33 6.06
C GLU A 58 -0.90 10.23 5.28
N LYS A 59 -0.76 10.41 3.97
CA LYS A 59 -0.08 9.44 3.12
C LYS A 59 1.36 9.27 3.58
N ARG A 60 1.82 8.01 3.62
CA ARG A 60 3.16 7.62 4.03
C ARG A 60 3.48 8.07 5.47
N ALA A 61 2.47 8.00 6.35
CA ALA A 61 2.66 8.25 7.77
C ALA A 61 3.65 7.23 8.36
N ARG A 62 4.56 7.74 9.19
CA ARG A 62 5.60 6.95 9.85
C ARG A 62 5.16 6.53 11.24
N ILE A 63 5.58 5.35 11.68
CA ILE A 63 5.64 5.04 13.11
C ILE A 63 7.04 5.45 13.59
N THR A 64 7.12 6.56 14.31
CA THR A 64 8.36 7.02 14.96
C THR A 64 8.45 6.59 16.42
N ASN A 65 7.34 6.22 17.03
CA ASN A 65 7.30 5.65 18.37
C ASN A 65 6.09 4.72 18.44
N PRO A 66 6.27 3.41 18.69
CA PRO A 66 5.14 2.48 18.74
C PRO A 66 4.13 2.83 19.85
N ALA A 67 4.54 3.47 20.95
CA ALA A 67 3.61 3.87 22.01
C ALA A 67 2.65 5.01 21.61
N ASP A 68 3.04 5.84 20.63
CA ASP A 68 2.21 6.93 20.11
C ASP A 68 1.49 6.55 18.82
N SER A 69 1.68 5.32 18.31
CA SER A 69 1.14 4.87 17.02
C SER A 69 -0.37 4.61 17.10
N LEU A 70 -1.09 5.19 16.15
CA LEU A 70 -2.50 4.89 15.96
C LEU A 70 -2.68 3.43 15.50
N ALA A 71 -1.78 2.90 14.67
CA ALA A 71 -1.84 1.53 14.17
C ALA A 71 -1.66 0.50 15.28
N VAL A 72 -0.73 0.73 16.22
CA VAL A 72 -0.56 -0.14 17.40
C VAL A 72 -1.83 -0.14 18.24
N ASN A 73 -2.34 1.04 18.61
CA ASN A 73 -3.56 1.15 19.41
C ASN A 73 -4.78 0.55 18.70
N TYR A 74 -4.90 0.73 17.39
CA TYR A 74 -5.92 0.08 16.57
C TYR A 74 -5.86 -1.44 16.71
N CYS A 75 -4.67 -2.03 16.63
CA CYS A 75 -4.51 -3.48 16.73
C CYS A 75 -4.91 -4.02 18.11
N LEU A 76 -4.46 -3.36 19.18
CA LEU A 76 -4.81 -3.74 20.57
C LEU A 76 -6.31 -3.61 20.82
N GLN A 77 -6.93 -2.50 20.39
CA GLN A 77 -8.37 -2.28 20.52
C GLN A 77 -9.19 -3.29 19.71
N ALA A 78 -8.76 -3.64 18.50
CA ALA A 78 -9.45 -4.61 17.65
C ALA A 78 -9.43 -6.02 18.27
N ALA A 79 -8.33 -6.39 18.93
CA ALA A 79 -8.20 -7.66 19.66
C ALA A 79 -8.82 -7.65 21.06
N GLY A 80 -9.13 -6.47 21.61
CA GLY A 80 -9.69 -6.33 22.96
C GLY A 80 -8.66 -6.60 24.07
N ILE A 81 -7.38 -6.41 23.81
CA ILE A 81 -6.27 -6.63 24.75
C ILE A 81 -5.61 -5.30 25.13
N GLN A 82 -4.84 -5.30 26.22
CA GLN A 82 -3.97 -4.20 26.60
C GLN A 82 -2.51 -4.50 26.21
N ALA A 83 -1.65 -3.49 26.33
CA ALA A 83 -0.23 -3.66 26.00
C ALA A 83 0.46 -4.70 26.92
N GLU A 84 -0.01 -4.82 28.16
CA GLU A 84 0.54 -5.75 29.16
C GLU A 84 0.28 -7.21 28.81
N ASP A 85 -0.71 -7.50 27.95
CA ASP A 85 -1.01 -8.84 27.46
C ASP A 85 -0.04 -9.34 26.39
N LEU A 86 0.79 -8.44 25.82
CA LEU A 86 1.77 -8.77 24.80
C LEU A 86 2.92 -9.57 25.39
N SER A 87 3.27 -10.68 24.74
CA SER A 87 4.45 -11.51 25.07
C SER A 87 5.72 -10.99 24.41
N ALA A 88 5.60 -10.38 23.23
CA ALA A 88 6.71 -9.76 22.52
C ALA A 88 6.26 -8.58 21.65
N VAL A 89 7.16 -7.61 21.50
CA VAL A 89 7.03 -6.51 20.54
C VAL A 89 8.30 -6.43 19.70
N VAL A 90 8.14 -6.44 18.38
CA VAL A 90 9.26 -6.45 17.43
C VAL A 90 9.10 -5.31 16.43
N GLY A 91 10.14 -4.48 16.29
CA GLY A 91 10.20 -3.42 15.29
C GLY A 91 11.06 -3.81 14.09
N ALA A 92 10.65 -3.41 12.88
CA ALA A 92 11.50 -3.41 11.69
C ALA A 92 12.01 -1.99 11.41
N HIS A 93 13.32 -1.80 11.31
CA HIS A 93 13.91 -0.47 11.14
C HIS A 93 15.23 -0.50 10.35
N PHE A 94 15.51 0.59 9.62
CA PHE A 94 16.75 0.75 8.82
C PHE A 94 18.03 0.81 9.67
N SER A 95 17.98 1.32 10.89
CA SER A 95 19.19 1.36 11.71
C SER A 95 19.50 0.04 12.39
N GLY A 96 18.56 -0.92 12.48
CA GLY A 96 18.70 -2.12 13.33
C GLY A 96 19.01 -1.81 14.81
N GLN A 97 19.03 -0.54 15.20
CA GLN A 97 19.28 -0.10 16.57
C GLN A 97 17.94 0.03 17.26
N ALA A 98 17.90 -0.41 18.52
CA ALA A 98 16.79 -0.14 19.41
C ALA A 98 16.49 1.36 19.37
N MET A 99 15.33 1.72 18.82
CA MET A 99 14.64 2.88 19.35
C MET A 99 14.54 2.63 20.85
N GLU A 100 14.79 3.63 21.70
CA GLU A 100 14.53 3.48 23.14
C GLU A 100 13.14 2.83 23.26
N GLY A 101 13.11 1.58 23.75
CA GLY A 101 11.86 0.86 23.95
C GLY A 101 10.98 1.81 24.75
N PRO A 102 9.72 2.04 24.34
CA PRO A 102 8.96 3.14 24.89
C PRO A 102 8.96 3.03 26.42
N ALA A 103 9.43 4.09 27.09
CA ALA A 103 9.47 4.19 28.55
C ALA A 103 8.08 3.96 29.19
N PHE A 104 7.01 4.02 28.38
CA PHE A 104 5.65 3.68 28.75
C PHE A 104 5.39 2.18 29.01
N TRP A 105 6.28 1.26 28.61
CA TRP A 105 6.15 -0.19 28.85
C TRP A 105 7.05 -0.74 29.97
N ALA A 106 7.73 0.10 30.74
CA ALA A 106 8.35 -0.33 32.00
C ALA A 106 8.14 0.76 33.07
N ALA A 107 7.65 0.47 34.27
CA ALA A 107 8.00 -0.66 35.13
C ALA A 107 6.99 -1.83 35.14
N GLY A 108 7.49 -3.07 35.01
CA GLY A 108 6.77 -4.30 35.38
C GLY A 108 6.22 -5.17 34.25
N TRP A 109 6.34 -4.77 32.96
CA TRP A 109 5.93 -5.62 31.84
C TRP A 109 6.89 -6.82 31.65
N PRO A 110 6.40 -8.07 31.59
CA PRO A 110 7.24 -9.26 31.51
C PRO A 110 7.65 -9.67 30.09
N GLY A 111 7.17 -8.96 29.05
CA GLY A 111 7.42 -9.31 27.65
C GLY A 111 8.80 -8.89 27.13
N SER A 112 9.08 -9.25 25.88
CA SER A 112 10.35 -8.93 25.19
C SER A 112 10.18 -7.84 24.14
N PHE A 113 11.23 -7.01 23.96
CA PHE A 113 11.28 -6.00 22.91
C PHE A 113 12.53 -6.17 22.06
N GLU A 114 12.37 -6.21 20.74
CA GLU A 114 13.46 -6.37 19.78
C GLU A 114 13.29 -5.45 18.57
N VAL A 115 14.38 -5.05 17.92
CA VAL A 115 14.37 -4.42 16.60
C VAL A 115 15.21 -5.27 15.66
N ILE A 116 14.65 -5.64 14.51
CA ILE A 116 15.30 -6.50 13.50
C ILE A 116 15.62 -5.72 12.22
N PRO A 117 16.58 -6.20 11.39
CA PRO A 117 16.93 -5.57 10.13
C PRO A 117 15.77 -5.50 9.13
N HIS A 118 15.70 -4.41 8.34
CA HIS A 118 14.62 -4.14 7.39
C HIS A 118 14.42 -5.23 6.34
N HIS A 119 15.49 -5.65 5.64
CA HIS A 119 15.41 -6.70 4.62
C HIS A 119 15.09 -8.07 5.22
N TYR A 120 15.55 -8.33 6.43
CA TYR A 120 15.22 -9.57 7.14
C TYR A 120 13.71 -9.61 7.47
N ALA A 121 13.15 -8.51 7.97
CA ALA A 121 11.71 -8.40 8.22
C ALA A 121 10.87 -8.60 6.94
N HIS A 122 11.28 -7.99 5.82
CA HIS A 122 10.66 -8.27 4.51
C HIS A 122 10.67 -9.77 4.21
N ALA A 123 11.84 -10.40 4.32
CA ALA A 123 12.02 -11.80 3.97
C ALA A 123 11.19 -12.75 4.87
N VAL A 124 11.17 -12.52 6.18
CA VAL A 124 10.35 -13.29 7.13
C VAL A 124 8.87 -13.16 6.79
N GLY A 125 8.38 -11.94 6.55
CA GLY A 125 6.97 -11.71 6.24
C GLY A 125 6.52 -12.42 4.96
N ALA A 126 7.35 -12.37 3.92
CA ALA A 126 7.08 -13.07 2.67
C ALA A 126 7.09 -14.59 2.85
N PHE A 127 8.09 -15.15 3.53
CA PHE A 127 8.18 -16.60 3.72
C PHE A 127 7.09 -17.15 4.64
N ALA A 128 6.82 -16.48 5.76
CA ALA A 128 5.79 -16.87 6.72
C ALA A 128 4.40 -16.95 6.10
N THR A 129 4.10 -16.07 5.14
CA THR A 129 2.79 -16.00 4.46
C THR A 129 2.72 -16.76 3.13
N SER A 130 3.82 -17.38 2.70
CA SER A 130 3.89 -18.06 1.39
C SER A 130 3.20 -19.42 1.34
N GLY A 131 3.06 -20.09 2.50
CA GLY A 131 2.66 -21.50 2.59
C GLY A 131 3.71 -22.50 2.11
N PHE A 132 4.94 -22.07 1.85
CA PHE A 132 6.05 -22.94 1.48
C PHE A 132 6.83 -23.44 2.70
N ASP A 133 7.26 -24.71 2.65
CA ASP A 133 8.13 -25.32 3.67
C ASP A 133 9.58 -24.84 3.56
N ASP A 134 10.03 -24.61 2.32
CA ASP A 134 11.31 -23.97 1.98
C ASP A 134 11.14 -23.04 0.77
N ALA A 135 11.97 -22.00 0.69
CA ALA A 135 12.02 -21.11 -0.47
C ALA A 135 13.34 -20.33 -0.53
N ALA A 136 13.74 -19.96 -1.75
CA ALA A 136 14.57 -18.78 -1.92
C ALA A 136 13.72 -17.56 -1.58
N VAL A 137 14.27 -16.58 -0.87
CA VAL A 137 13.60 -15.30 -0.63
C VAL A 137 14.42 -14.19 -1.21
N LEU A 138 13.86 -13.49 -2.19
CA LEU A 138 14.48 -12.35 -2.85
C LEU A 138 13.82 -11.06 -2.33
N VAL A 139 14.63 -10.18 -1.75
CA VAL A 139 14.21 -8.84 -1.34
C VAL A 139 14.87 -7.85 -2.29
N ILE A 140 14.07 -7.10 -3.04
CA ILE A 140 14.56 -5.97 -3.84
C ILE A 140 13.82 -4.73 -3.39
N ASP A 141 14.54 -3.89 -2.67
CA ASP A 141 14.08 -2.58 -2.23
C ASP A 141 14.90 -1.52 -2.95
N GLY A 142 14.67 -0.24 -2.68
CA GLY A 142 15.71 0.73 -3.04
C GLY A 142 16.70 1.00 -1.90
N GLN A 143 16.33 0.80 -0.62
CA GLN A 143 17.17 1.01 0.57
C GLN A 143 16.58 0.26 1.76
N GLY A 144 17.40 -0.57 2.38
CA GLY A 144 17.20 -1.12 3.70
C GLY A 144 18.19 -0.52 4.69
N GLY A 145 18.70 -1.34 5.59
CA GLY A 145 19.56 -0.88 6.65
C GLY A 145 20.96 -0.48 6.21
N PHE A 146 21.65 0.32 7.04
CA PHE A 146 23.04 0.67 6.76
C PHE A 146 23.96 -0.53 6.99
N GLU A 147 24.96 -0.72 6.13
CA GLU A 147 25.94 -1.80 6.23
C GLU A 147 26.62 -1.83 7.61
N SER A 148 26.89 -0.65 8.18
CA SER A 148 27.49 -0.46 9.51
C SER A 148 26.66 -1.06 10.64
N HIS A 149 25.37 -1.29 10.42
CA HIS A 149 24.43 -1.81 11.40
C HIS A 149 24.00 -3.26 11.13
N LEU A 150 24.49 -3.87 10.05
CA LEU A 150 24.18 -5.26 9.76
C LEU A 150 24.80 -6.19 10.80
N PRO A 151 24.14 -7.32 11.14
CA PRO A 151 24.74 -8.37 11.95
C PRO A 151 26.04 -8.88 11.33
N SER A 152 27.04 -9.23 12.15
CA SER A 152 28.35 -9.70 11.68
C SER A 152 28.27 -10.93 10.76
N ALA A 153 27.25 -11.78 10.95
CA ALA A 153 27.02 -12.94 10.10
C ALA A 153 26.62 -12.55 8.66
N GLU A 154 25.78 -11.53 8.50
CA GLU A 154 25.34 -11.06 7.18
C GLU A 154 26.41 -10.25 6.45
N ARG A 155 27.28 -9.53 7.18
CA ARG A 155 28.37 -8.73 6.58
C ARG A 155 29.33 -9.56 5.73
N ARG A 156 29.49 -10.86 6.04
CA ARG A 156 30.34 -11.77 5.26
C ARG A 156 29.81 -12.06 3.86
N ASN A 157 28.51 -11.83 3.65
CA ASN A 157 27.81 -12.11 2.40
C ASN A 157 27.53 -10.84 1.61
N VAL A 158 28.21 -9.73 1.94
CA VAL A 158 27.99 -8.43 1.31
C VAL A 158 28.77 -8.30 0.00
N LEU A 159 28.03 -8.01 -1.07
CA LEU A 159 28.54 -7.51 -2.34
C LEU A 159 28.27 -6.01 -2.43
N ARG A 160 29.29 -5.22 -2.78
CA ARG A 160 29.13 -3.77 -2.92
C ARG A 160 28.85 -3.42 -4.37
N ALA A 161 27.71 -2.76 -4.59
CA ALA A 161 27.41 -2.14 -5.86
C ALA A 161 28.36 -0.95 -6.09
N GLU A 162 28.83 -0.79 -7.32
CA GLU A 162 29.56 0.39 -7.75
C GLU A 162 28.57 1.44 -8.22
N THR A 163 28.65 2.65 -7.64
CA THR A 163 27.77 3.76 -8.01
C THR A 163 28.58 5.05 -8.07
N PRO A 164 28.25 5.99 -8.98
CA PRO A 164 28.86 7.30 -9.00
C PRO A 164 28.67 8.01 -7.64
N GLY A 165 29.74 8.58 -7.09
CA GLY A 165 29.68 9.37 -5.85
C GLY A 165 29.32 8.60 -4.59
N PHE A 166 29.52 7.27 -4.56
CA PHE A 166 29.22 6.37 -3.44
C PHE A 166 29.69 6.93 -2.09
N ARG A 167 28.76 7.15 -1.15
CA ARG A 167 29.10 7.62 0.21
C ARG A 167 28.56 6.74 1.32
N ARG A 168 27.44 6.05 1.11
CA ARG A 168 26.82 5.22 2.15
C ARG A 168 26.37 3.88 1.58
N ALA A 169 26.89 2.81 2.18
CA ALA A 169 26.45 1.46 1.90
C ALA A 169 25.17 1.16 2.70
N SER A 170 24.05 1.05 2.01
CA SER A 170 22.80 0.53 2.57
C SER A 170 22.32 -0.67 1.79
N GLU A 171 21.59 -1.58 2.42
CA GLU A 171 21.00 -2.74 1.77
C GLU A 171 20.15 -2.30 0.56
N ILE A 172 20.28 -2.99 -0.56
CA ILE A 172 19.45 -2.74 -1.76
C ILE A 172 18.82 -4.02 -2.27
N ILE A 173 19.53 -5.16 -2.15
CA ILE A 173 19.07 -6.48 -2.54
C ILE A 173 19.50 -7.47 -1.46
N THR A 174 18.67 -8.47 -1.16
CA THR A 174 19.12 -9.62 -0.36
C THR A 174 18.50 -10.91 -0.86
N ILE A 175 19.30 -11.97 -0.87
CA ILE A 175 18.90 -13.34 -1.17
C ILE A 175 19.05 -14.14 0.13
N TYR A 176 17.94 -14.70 0.59
CA TYR A 176 17.91 -15.65 1.71
C TYR A 176 17.55 -17.05 1.20
N ARG A 177 18.01 -18.06 1.93
CA ARG A 177 17.44 -19.41 1.95
C ARG A 177 16.58 -19.53 3.19
N ALA A 178 15.32 -19.91 3.04
CA ALA A 178 14.38 -20.04 4.15
C ALA A 178 13.89 -21.49 4.30
N GLU A 179 13.84 -21.99 5.52
CA GLU A 179 13.39 -23.35 5.88
C GLU A 179 12.94 -23.38 7.35
N GLY A 180 11.76 -23.95 7.63
CA GLY A 180 11.22 -23.96 9.01
C GLY A 180 11.02 -22.56 9.57
N HIS A 181 11.59 -22.28 10.75
CA HIS A 181 11.63 -20.94 11.38
C HIS A 181 12.89 -20.14 11.03
N SER A 182 13.75 -20.63 10.13
CA SER A 182 15.08 -20.06 9.90
C SER A 182 15.20 -19.41 8.52
N LEU A 183 15.86 -18.26 8.48
CA LEU A 183 16.34 -17.62 7.26
C LEU A 183 17.85 -17.46 7.34
N THR A 184 18.55 -18.01 6.34
CA THR A 184 19.99 -17.83 6.17
C THR A 184 20.25 -16.84 5.05
N CYS A 185 20.90 -15.71 5.37
CA CYS A 185 21.36 -14.75 4.36
C CYS A 185 22.42 -15.44 3.50
N ILE A 186 22.16 -15.58 2.20
CA ILE A 186 23.11 -16.17 1.24
C ILE A 186 23.94 -15.08 0.58
N GLU A 187 23.29 -13.97 0.23
CA GLU A 187 23.94 -12.85 -0.42
C GLU A 187 23.19 -11.55 -0.16
N LYS A 188 23.93 -10.45 0.02
CA LYS A 188 23.37 -9.13 0.28
C LYS A 188 24.11 -8.09 -0.53
N HIS A 189 23.37 -7.30 -1.30
CA HIS A 189 23.96 -6.19 -2.04
C HIS A 189 23.76 -4.92 -1.26
N VAL A 190 24.82 -4.13 -1.16
CA VAL A 190 24.75 -2.79 -0.59
C VAL A 190 25.08 -1.75 -1.67
N GLY A 191 24.30 -0.67 -1.68
CA GLY A 191 24.42 0.44 -2.61
C GLY A 191 23.98 1.75 -1.96
N ASP A 192 24.09 2.83 -2.72
CA ASP A 192 23.69 4.18 -2.29
C ASP A 192 22.36 4.55 -2.99
N TRP A 193 21.23 4.61 -2.27
CA TRP A 193 19.91 4.89 -2.86
C TRP A 193 19.93 6.19 -3.68
N ILE A 194 20.48 7.26 -3.10
CA ILE A 194 20.74 8.56 -3.76
C ILE A 194 22.12 9.04 -3.28
N PRO A 195 23.15 9.06 -4.16
CA PRO A 195 24.48 9.55 -3.82
C PRO A 195 24.44 10.97 -3.24
N ALA A 196 25.26 11.24 -2.22
CA ALA A 196 25.23 12.48 -1.44
C ALA A 196 25.78 13.74 -2.16
N MET A 197 25.52 13.92 -3.46
CA MET A 197 25.84 15.17 -4.18
C MET A 197 24.73 16.23 -4.11
N GLU A 198 23.64 15.98 -3.38
CA GLU A 198 22.40 16.76 -3.57
C GLU A 198 21.87 17.53 -2.36
N ARG A 199 22.57 17.56 -1.22
CA ARG A 199 22.11 18.36 -0.05
C ARG A 199 22.48 19.86 -0.11
N LEU A 200 23.19 20.30 -1.15
CA LEU A 200 23.70 21.68 -1.25
C LEU A 200 23.13 22.47 -2.45
N THR A 201 22.33 21.84 -3.32
CA THR A 201 21.67 22.53 -4.45
C THR A 201 20.26 21.95 -4.65
N PRO A 202 19.21 22.79 -4.82
CA PRO A 202 17.90 22.30 -5.21
C PRO A 202 18.03 21.70 -6.62
N HIS A 203 18.03 20.36 -6.70
CA HIS A 203 18.06 19.65 -7.97
C HIS A 203 16.66 19.63 -8.56
N TYR A 204 16.57 20.09 -9.80
CA TYR A 204 15.32 20.13 -10.54
C TYR A 204 15.24 19.03 -11.62
N GLY A 205 16.27 18.19 -11.78
CA GLY A 205 16.31 17.12 -12.79
C GLY A 205 16.29 15.71 -12.21
N MET A 206 16.61 14.71 -13.05
CA MET A 206 16.85 13.35 -12.60
C MET A 206 18.05 13.27 -11.66
N GLN A 207 17.94 12.46 -10.61
CA GLN A 207 19.00 12.23 -9.62
C GLN A 207 19.85 11.01 -10.01
N SER A 208 21.11 10.97 -9.55
CA SER A 208 21.89 9.72 -9.62
C SER A 208 21.27 8.66 -8.70
N PHE A 209 21.50 7.39 -9.03
CA PHE A 209 20.89 6.24 -8.34
C PHE A 209 21.91 5.11 -8.15
N GLY A 210 21.69 4.28 -7.13
CA GLY A 210 22.53 3.13 -6.82
C GLY A 210 21.77 1.87 -6.43
N SER A 211 20.49 1.79 -6.82
CA SER A 211 19.64 0.62 -6.64
C SER A 211 18.55 0.58 -7.72
N LEU A 212 17.94 -0.59 -7.93
CA LEU A 212 16.82 -0.73 -8.88
C LEU A 212 15.60 0.11 -8.44
N GLY A 213 15.31 0.14 -7.13
CA GLY A 213 14.27 1.01 -6.58
C GLY A 213 14.61 2.50 -6.70
N GLY A 214 15.87 2.87 -6.41
CA GLY A 214 16.38 4.23 -6.55
C GLY A 214 16.33 4.74 -7.99
N MET A 215 16.60 3.89 -8.98
CA MET A 215 16.48 4.21 -10.41
C MET A 215 15.03 4.58 -10.79
N TYR A 216 14.05 3.82 -10.30
CA TYR A 216 12.62 4.14 -10.47
C TYR A 216 12.23 5.45 -9.79
N ALA A 217 12.76 5.68 -8.59
CA ALA A 217 12.49 6.88 -7.81
C ALA A 217 13.11 8.13 -8.46
N ALA A 218 14.33 8.03 -8.98
CA ALA A 218 14.98 9.10 -9.73
C ALA A 218 14.18 9.48 -10.99
N ALA A 219 13.69 8.49 -11.73
CA ALA A 219 12.81 8.74 -12.87
C ALA A 219 11.47 9.37 -12.44
N ALA A 220 10.88 8.91 -11.34
CA ALA A 220 9.64 9.49 -10.81
C ALA A 220 9.83 10.96 -10.42
N HIS A 221 10.95 11.30 -9.77
CA HIS A 221 11.29 12.67 -9.43
C HIS A 221 11.49 13.54 -10.66
N ALA A 222 12.23 13.04 -11.67
CA ALA A 222 12.44 13.77 -12.92
C ALA A 222 11.13 14.08 -13.65
N ILE A 223 10.24 13.09 -13.73
CA ILE A 223 9.00 13.18 -14.52
C ILE A 223 7.91 13.97 -13.75
N PHE A 224 7.74 13.70 -12.45
CA PHE A 224 6.59 14.17 -11.66
C PHE A 224 6.96 15.09 -10.50
N GLY A 225 8.24 15.23 -10.16
CA GLY A 225 8.71 16.01 -9.01
C GLY A 225 8.62 15.29 -7.66
N ASP A 226 8.10 14.06 -7.60
CA ASP A 226 8.04 13.24 -6.39
C ASP A 226 8.69 11.87 -6.65
N ALA A 227 9.76 11.55 -5.93
CA ALA A 227 10.47 10.26 -6.02
C ALA A 227 9.57 9.07 -5.66
N MET A 228 8.51 9.32 -4.91
CA MET A 228 7.58 8.28 -4.46
C MET A 228 6.40 8.07 -5.42
N ASP A 229 6.39 8.73 -6.58
CA ASP A 229 5.44 8.51 -7.67
C ASP A 229 5.90 7.41 -8.64
N SER A 230 6.77 6.48 -8.20
CA SER A 230 7.30 5.36 -9.01
C SER A 230 6.20 4.51 -9.66
N GLY A 231 5.04 4.34 -9.01
CA GLY A 231 3.89 3.66 -9.62
C GLY A 231 3.27 4.41 -10.81
N LYS A 232 3.48 5.74 -10.94
CA LYS A 232 3.13 6.51 -12.15
C LYS A 232 4.12 6.21 -13.29
N VAL A 233 5.41 6.04 -12.99
CA VAL A 233 6.43 5.65 -13.99
C VAL A 233 6.06 4.32 -14.64
N MET A 234 5.66 3.32 -13.85
CA MET A 234 5.15 2.03 -14.36
C MET A 234 3.89 2.20 -15.23
N GLY A 235 2.99 3.15 -14.92
CA GLY A 235 1.82 3.41 -15.76
C GLY A 235 2.18 4.15 -17.06
N LEU A 236 3.20 5.01 -17.01
CA LEU A 236 3.64 5.82 -18.14
C LEU A 236 4.49 5.01 -19.13
N SER A 237 5.25 4.03 -18.66
CA SER A 237 6.10 3.17 -19.49
C SER A 237 5.31 2.45 -20.59
N ALA A 238 4.06 2.09 -20.32
CA ALA A 238 3.15 1.45 -21.29
C ALA A 238 2.80 2.33 -22.51
N LEU A 239 3.11 3.63 -22.50
CA LEU A 239 2.85 4.54 -23.63
C LEU A 239 3.95 4.53 -24.70
N GLY A 240 5.07 3.86 -24.48
CA GLY A 240 6.19 3.91 -25.41
C GLY A 240 7.14 2.74 -25.31
N ARG A 241 8.38 2.95 -25.75
CA ARG A 241 9.43 1.94 -25.81
C ARG A 241 10.71 2.49 -25.21
N ALA A 242 11.56 1.59 -24.71
CA ALA A 242 12.87 1.96 -24.18
C ALA A 242 13.70 2.71 -25.24
N THR A 243 14.28 3.83 -24.84
CA THR A 243 15.20 4.66 -25.64
C THR A 243 16.62 4.65 -25.07
N ILE A 244 16.80 4.18 -23.84
CA ILE A 244 18.08 4.03 -23.16
C ILE A 244 18.32 2.51 -22.98
N PRO A 245 19.45 1.97 -23.46
CA PRO A 245 19.73 0.55 -23.32
C PRO A 245 20.08 0.20 -21.87
N VAL A 246 19.76 -1.03 -21.44
CA VAL A 246 19.95 -1.49 -20.05
C VAL A 246 21.40 -1.33 -19.58
N ASP A 247 22.37 -1.58 -20.45
CA ASP A 247 23.80 -1.49 -20.14
C ASP A 247 24.32 -0.06 -19.94
N ALA A 248 23.53 0.95 -20.30
CA ALA A 248 23.75 2.36 -19.97
C ALA A 248 23.15 2.77 -18.61
N LEU A 249 22.30 1.92 -18.01
CA LEU A 249 21.71 2.10 -16.68
C LEU A 249 22.47 1.31 -15.62
N PHE A 250 22.73 0.02 -15.89
CA PHE A 250 23.58 -0.80 -15.03
C PHE A 250 24.21 -1.98 -15.78
N LYS A 251 25.27 -2.54 -15.19
CA LYS A 251 25.83 -3.85 -15.53
C LYS A 251 25.87 -4.72 -14.29
N ILE A 252 25.76 -6.03 -14.48
CA ILE A 252 25.98 -7.02 -13.43
C ILE A 252 27.38 -7.60 -13.67
N ARG A 253 28.25 -7.48 -12.67
CA ARG A 253 29.62 -8.00 -12.70
C ARG A 253 29.61 -9.54 -12.62
N GLU A 254 30.75 -10.16 -12.91
CA GLU A 254 30.91 -11.63 -12.80
C GLU A 254 30.64 -12.15 -11.38
N ASP A 255 31.00 -11.39 -10.35
CA ASP A 255 30.71 -11.71 -8.95
C ASP A 255 29.23 -11.53 -8.59
N GLY A 256 28.41 -10.98 -9.49
CA GLY A 256 26.99 -10.72 -9.33
C GLY A 256 26.62 -9.34 -8.82
N ALA A 257 27.58 -8.51 -8.39
CA ALA A 257 27.27 -7.17 -7.92
C ALA A 257 26.89 -6.24 -9.09
N PHE A 258 26.12 -5.20 -8.80
CA PHE A 258 25.73 -4.21 -9.80
C PHE A 258 26.77 -3.09 -9.91
N THR A 259 27.01 -2.61 -11.13
CA THR A 259 27.62 -1.31 -11.40
C THR A 259 26.55 -0.44 -12.04
N PHE A 260 26.13 0.63 -11.37
CA PHE A 260 25.15 1.60 -11.88
C PHE A 260 25.84 2.75 -12.59
N PHE A 261 25.21 3.30 -13.63
CA PHE A 261 25.76 4.39 -14.43
C PHE A 261 24.77 5.56 -14.50
N ASP A 262 25.28 6.79 -14.47
CA ASP A 262 24.50 8.03 -14.53
C ASP A 262 24.78 8.87 -15.80
N SER A 263 25.45 8.29 -16.79
CA SER A 263 25.87 9.00 -18.01
C SER A 263 24.72 9.71 -18.76
N PHE A 264 23.50 9.19 -18.67
CA PHE A 264 22.31 9.77 -19.28
C PHE A 264 21.53 10.73 -18.36
N VAL A 265 21.85 10.80 -17.06
CA VAL A 265 21.12 11.61 -16.06
C VAL A 265 21.17 13.10 -16.45
N ALA A 266 22.32 13.56 -16.96
CA ALA A 266 22.48 14.94 -17.44
C ALA A 266 21.49 15.31 -18.57
N SER A 267 21.03 14.34 -19.37
CA SER A 267 20.01 14.54 -20.40
C SER A 267 18.61 14.84 -19.84
N PHE A 268 18.41 14.63 -18.52
CA PHE A 268 17.16 14.91 -17.80
C PHE A 268 17.36 15.96 -16.70
N SER A 269 18.22 16.96 -16.94
CA SER A 269 18.52 18.07 -16.01
C SER A 269 17.49 19.20 -16.02
N SER A 270 16.49 19.14 -16.91
CA SER A 270 15.44 20.16 -17.07
C SER A 270 14.53 20.25 -15.84
N THR A 271 14.04 21.47 -15.54
CA THR A 271 12.99 21.74 -14.55
C THR A 271 11.59 21.39 -15.06
N GLU A 272 11.45 21.08 -16.36
CA GLU A 272 10.18 20.66 -16.93
C GLU A 272 9.66 19.39 -16.26
N ARG A 273 8.33 19.27 -16.18
CA ARG A 273 7.62 18.14 -15.60
C ARG A 273 6.53 17.69 -16.55
N TRP A 274 6.09 16.44 -16.38
CA TRP A 274 4.94 15.92 -17.09
C TRP A 274 3.74 16.88 -16.97
N PRO A 275 3.02 17.19 -18.07
CA PRO A 275 3.09 16.58 -19.40
C PRO A 275 4.08 17.22 -20.39
N ASN A 276 4.89 18.20 -19.97
CA ASN A 276 5.94 18.77 -20.81
C ASN A 276 7.06 17.74 -21.05
N ASN A 277 7.83 17.90 -22.13
CA ASN A 277 8.86 16.94 -22.57
C ASN A 277 8.35 15.49 -22.70
N ARG A 278 7.12 15.35 -23.21
CA ARG A 278 6.34 14.11 -23.23
C ARG A 278 7.12 12.91 -23.75
N ASP A 279 7.72 13.02 -24.93
CA ASP A 279 8.35 11.87 -25.59
C ASP A 279 9.61 11.41 -24.87
N ALA A 280 10.42 12.34 -24.34
CA ALA A 280 11.59 12.00 -23.54
C ALA A 280 11.20 11.31 -22.23
N PHE A 281 10.15 11.78 -21.54
CA PHE A 281 9.68 11.16 -20.29
C PHE A 281 9.01 9.81 -20.49
N ILE A 282 8.28 9.61 -21.61
CA ILE A 282 7.78 8.29 -21.99
C ILE A 282 8.95 7.34 -22.26
N GLY A 283 9.97 7.79 -23.03
CA GLY A 283 11.17 7.00 -23.29
C GLY A 283 11.94 6.65 -22.03
N LEU A 284 12.11 7.60 -21.10
CA LEU A 284 12.73 7.38 -19.79
C LEU A 284 11.96 6.32 -18.97
N ALA A 285 10.64 6.49 -18.85
CA ALA A 285 9.80 5.56 -18.11
C ALA A 285 9.87 4.13 -18.67
N ALA A 286 9.79 3.99 -20.01
CA ALA A 286 9.90 2.69 -20.66
C ALA A 286 11.31 2.06 -20.53
N SER A 287 12.37 2.87 -20.54
CA SER A 287 13.75 2.39 -20.37
C SER A 287 14.02 1.88 -18.96
N VAL A 288 13.61 2.65 -17.95
CA VAL A 288 13.75 2.26 -16.53
C VAL A 288 12.91 1.02 -16.20
N GLN A 289 11.71 0.91 -16.79
CA GLN A 289 10.87 -0.29 -16.70
C GLN A 289 11.60 -1.52 -17.28
N THR A 290 12.10 -1.43 -18.51
CA THR A 290 12.84 -2.52 -19.18
C THR A 290 14.08 -2.96 -18.38
N ALA A 291 14.79 -2.00 -17.79
CA ALA A 291 15.97 -2.27 -16.98
C ALA A 291 15.62 -2.98 -15.67
N VAL A 292 14.55 -2.59 -14.97
CA VAL A 292 14.10 -3.32 -13.77
C VAL A 292 13.63 -4.73 -14.10
N GLU A 293 12.90 -4.92 -15.19
CA GLU A 293 12.50 -6.27 -15.65
C GLU A 293 13.73 -7.17 -15.83
N SER A 294 14.75 -6.66 -16.53
CA SER A 294 16.00 -7.37 -16.75
C SER A 294 16.75 -7.67 -15.44
N GLY A 295 16.81 -6.68 -14.52
CA GLY A 295 17.46 -6.83 -13.22
C GLY A 295 16.79 -7.84 -12.30
N VAL A 296 15.45 -7.83 -12.25
CA VAL A 296 14.66 -8.79 -11.45
C VAL A 296 14.86 -10.21 -11.96
N VAL A 297 14.81 -10.43 -13.27
CA VAL A 297 15.05 -11.76 -13.88
C VAL A 297 16.47 -12.25 -13.59
N ALA A 298 17.48 -11.40 -13.73
CA ALA A 298 18.87 -11.77 -13.44
C ALA A 298 19.06 -12.14 -11.96
N LEU A 299 18.48 -11.38 -11.04
CA LEU A 299 18.52 -11.65 -9.60
C LEU A 299 17.76 -12.92 -9.22
N ALA A 300 16.64 -13.22 -9.88
CA ALA A 300 15.91 -14.46 -9.68
C ALA A 300 16.72 -15.69 -10.13
N ARG A 301 17.37 -15.62 -11.31
CA ARG A 301 18.28 -16.68 -11.77
C ARG A 301 19.44 -16.87 -10.80
N ARG A 302 19.99 -15.78 -10.27
CA ARG A 302 21.04 -15.82 -9.25
C ARG A 302 20.56 -16.46 -7.95
N ALA A 303 19.38 -16.08 -7.47
CA ALA A 303 18.78 -16.66 -6.26
C ALA A 303 18.56 -18.17 -6.43
N GLN A 304 18.05 -18.61 -7.58
CA GLN A 304 17.88 -20.02 -7.90
C GLN A 304 19.22 -20.77 -7.92
N PHE A 305 20.23 -20.20 -8.59
CA PHE A 305 21.57 -20.80 -8.67
C PHE A 305 22.23 -20.94 -7.28
N LEU A 306 22.16 -19.90 -6.45
CA LEU A 306 22.81 -19.88 -5.14
C LEU A 306 22.10 -20.77 -4.10
N THR A 307 20.78 -20.91 -4.18
CA THR A 307 20.00 -21.65 -3.19
C THR A 307 19.67 -23.08 -3.61
N GLY A 308 19.56 -23.34 -4.91
CA GLY A 308 19.10 -24.60 -5.49
C GLY A 308 17.62 -24.92 -5.23
N LEU A 309 16.84 -23.97 -4.71
CA LEU A 309 15.45 -24.20 -4.31
C LEU A 309 14.47 -23.97 -5.47
N PRO A 310 13.38 -24.77 -5.55
CA PRO A 310 12.41 -24.69 -6.65
C PRO A 310 11.38 -23.57 -6.47
N ARG A 311 11.34 -22.91 -5.31
CA ARG A 311 10.32 -21.92 -4.94
C ARG A 311 10.95 -20.58 -4.60
N LEU A 312 10.25 -19.51 -4.96
CA LEU A 312 10.65 -18.12 -4.69
C LEU A 312 9.59 -17.38 -3.89
N CYS A 313 9.98 -16.74 -2.80
CA CYS A 313 9.23 -15.63 -2.20
C CYS A 313 9.88 -14.31 -2.67
N TYR A 314 9.08 -13.40 -3.23
CA TYR A 314 9.57 -12.10 -3.72
C TYR A 314 8.85 -10.95 -3.02
N THR A 315 9.65 -10.02 -2.48
CA THR A 315 9.19 -8.88 -1.67
C THR A 315 10.17 -7.68 -1.75
N GLY A 316 9.89 -6.61 -1.00
CA GLY A 316 10.53 -5.30 -1.12
C GLY A 316 9.77 -4.38 -2.08
N GLY A 317 10.00 -3.07 -1.99
CA GLY A 317 9.21 -2.07 -2.73
C GLY A 317 9.16 -2.29 -4.25
N VAL A 318 10.20 -2.89 -4.85
CA VAL A 318 10.23 -3.21 -6.30
C VAL A 318 9.26 -4.34 -6.66
N ALA A 319 8.93 -5.25 -5.73
CA ALA A 319 7.97 -6.34 -5.96
C ALA A 319 6.51 -5.84 -6.12
N LEU A 320 6.25 -4.54 -5.94
CA LEU A 320 4.98 -3.93 -6.35
C LEU A 320 4.87 -3.69 -7.88
N ASN A 321 5.94 -3.94 -8.63
CA ASN A 321 5.98 -3.81 -10.09
C ASN A 321 5.34 -5.03 -10.76
N ALA A 322 4.04 -4.93 -11.03
CA ALA A 322 3.26 -6.03 -11.58
C ALA A 322 3.70 -6.48 -12.99
N VAL A 323 4.37 -5.61 -13.75
CA VAL A 323 4.91 -5.94 -15.08
C VAL A 323 6.17 -6.80 -14.94
N ALA A 324 7.12 -6.38 -14.11
CA ALA A 324 8.33 -7.16 -13.84
C ALA A 324 8.01 -8.50 -13.17
N ASN A 325 7.02 -8.54 -12.27
CA ASN A 325 6.55 -9.77 -11.64
C ASN A 325 6.01 -10.79 -12.66
N GLU A 326 5.21 -10.34 -13.64
CA GLU A 326 4.68 -11.26 -14.65
C GLU A 326 5.80 -11.80 -15.54
N ILE A 327 6.76 -10.95 -15.94
CA ILE A 327 7.93 -11.38 -16.71
C ILE A 327 8.72 -12.44 -15.93
N LEU A 328 9.01 -12.19 -14.64
CA LEU A 328 9.67 -13.14 -13.75
C LEU A 328 8.95 -14.51 -13.72
N ILE A 329 7.62 -14.52 -13.59
CA ILE A 329 6.83 -15.75 -13.54
C ILE A 329 6.90 -16.50 -14.89
N ARG A 330 6.82 -15.78 -16.01
CA ARG A 330 6.86 -16.36 -17.36
C ARG A 330 8.22 -16.96 -17.73
N GLU A 331 9.30 -16.46 -17.12
CA GLU A 331 10.65 -17.04 -17.29
C GLU A 331 10.77 -18.45 -16.72
N LYS A 332 9.84 -18.88 -15.85
CA LYS A 332 9.82 -20.24 -15.25
C LYS A 332 11.15 -20.65 -14.61
N ILE A 333 11.83 -19.68 -13.98
CA ILE A 333 13.07 -19.91 -13.22
C ILE A 333 12.79 -20.77 -11.98
N PHE A 334 11.60 -20.61 -11.41
CA PHE A 334 11.09 -21.33 -10.24
C PHE A 334 9.79 -22.04 -10.62
N ASP A 335 9.50 -23.16 -9.97
CA ASP A 335 8.26 -23.91 -10.13
C ASP A 335 7.06 -23.14 -9.57
N SER A 336 7.30 -22.31 -8.55
CA SER A 336 6.27 -21.48 -7.93
C SER A 336 6.87 -20.21 -7.34
N VAL A 337 6.19 -19.08 -7.61
CA VAL A 337 6.54 -17.76 -7.10
C VAL A 337 5.42 -17.25 -6.19
N PHE A 338 5.79 -16.80 -5.00
CA PHE A 338 4.94 -16.09 -4.06
C PHE A 338 5.27 -14.60 -4.07
N LEU A 339 4.28 -13.77 -4.35
CA LEU A 339 4.35 -12.31 -4.29
C LEU A 339 3.61 -11.87 -3.02
N GLN A 340 4.31 -11.24 -2.09
CA GLN A 340 3.66 -10.72 -0.88
C GLN A 340 2.73 -9.55 -1.26
N PRO A 341 1.44 -9.54 -0.88
CA PRO A 341 0.52 -8.47 -1.28
C PRO A 341 0.97 -7.08 -0.80
N ALA A 342 1.33 -6.99 0.48
CA ALA A 342 1.96 -5.83 1.09
C ALA A 342 3.49 -5.94 1.00
N ALA A 343 4.06 -6.01 -0.21
CA ALA A 343 5.51 -6.13 -0.42
C ALA A 343 6.31 -4.84 -0.11
N GLU A 344 5.65 -3.68 -0.05
CA GLU A 344 6.29 -2.46 0.46
C GLU A 344 6.50 -2.52 1.97
N ASP A 345 7.13 -1.49 2.53
CA ASP A 345 7.58 -1.45 3.92
C ASP A 345 6.52 -1.74 4.99
N SER A 346 5.22 -1.61 4.69
CA SER A 346 4.16 -2.02 5.61
C SER A 346 4.19 -3.53 5.89
N GLY A 347 4.61 -4.35 4.93
CA GLY A 347 4.78 -5.80 5.08
C GLY A 347 5.86 -6.22 6.07
N THR A 348 6.81 -5.34 6.39
CA THR A 348 7.83 -5.63 7.41
C THR A 348 7.23 -5.75 8.81
N ALA A 349 6.06 -5.14 9.07
CA ALA A 349 5.33 -5.34 10.32
C ALA A 349 4.86 -6.80 10.49
N ILE A 350 4.47 -7.45 9.39
CA ILE A 350 4.14 -8.89 9.38
C ILE A 350 5.38 -9.69 9.74
N GLY A 351 6.51 -9.42 9.07
CA GLY A 351 7.74 -10.16 9.32
C GLY A 351 8.30 -9.97 10.73
N ALA A 352 8.22 -8.76 11.27
CA ALA A 352 8.58 -8.49 12.66
C ALA A 352 7.72 -9.30 13.64
N ALA A 353 6.41 -9.35 13.42
CA ALA A 353 5.52 -10.13 14.27
C ALA A 353 5.83 -11.64 14.20
N TYR A 354 6.04 -12.19 13.00
CA TYR A 354 6.39 -13.60 12.83
C TYR A 354 7.76 -13.94 13.42
N HIS A 355 8.76 -13.06 13.32
CA HIS A 355 10.05 -13.25 13.98
C HIS A 355 9.87 -13.41 15.50
N GLY A 356 9.08 -12.54 16.12
CA GLY A 356 8.79 -12.64 17.56
C GLY A 356 8.05 -13.93 17.91
N ALA A 357 7.05 -14.33 17.09
CA ALA A 357 6.32 -15.57 17.29
C ALA A 357 7.22 -16.81 17.18
N TRP A 358 8.02 -16.90 16.12
CA TRP A 358 8.96 -18.01 15.92
C TRP A 358 10.01 -18.10 17.01
N THR A 359 10.54 -16.95 17.47
CA THR A 359 11.47 -16.92 18.60
C THR A 359 10.86 -17.51 19.87
N LEU A 360 9.60 -17.18 20.19
CA LEU A 360 8.90 -17.74 21.35
C LEU A 360 8.56 -19.23 21.18
N LEU A 361 8.23 -19.67 19.96
CA LEU A 361 7.95 -21.07 19.66
C LEU A 361 9.21 -21.94 19.76
N ASP A 362 10.34 -21.46 19.24
CA ASP A 362 11.64 -22.14 19.32
C ASP A 362 12.09 -22.32 20.78
N GLN A 363 11.87 -21.33 21.64
CA GLN A 363 12.17 -21.42 23.07
C GLN A 363 11.39 -22.55 23.78
N CYS A 364 10.18 -22.85 23.29
CA CYS A 364 9.32 -23.90 23.82
C CYS A 364 9.46 -25.24 23.05
N GLY A 365 10.34 -25.33 22.05
CA GLY A 365 10.52 -26.52 21.21
C GLY A 365 9.30 -26.83 20.33
N ALA A 366 8.46 -25.84 20.03
CA ALA A 366 7.28 -26.01 19.19
C ALA A 366 7.67 -25.99 17.70
N ALA A 367 7.08 -26.89 16.91
CA ALA A 367 7.25 -26.89 15.47
C ALA A 367 6.46 -25.76 14.81
N ARG A 368 6.93 -25.30 13.65
CA ARG A 368 6.21 -24.33 12.81
C ARG A 368 4.84 -24.84 12.40
N ILE A 369 3.84 -23.98 12.48
CA ILE A 369 2.56 -24.21 11.83
C ILE A 369 2.68 -23.65 10.41
N ASN A 370 2.71 -24.54 9.41
CA ASN A 370 2.65 -24.09 8.02
C ASN A 370 1.20 -23.71 7.66
N TYR A 371 0.91 -22.41 7.64
CA TYR A 371 -0.38 -21.90 7.21
C TYR A 371 -0.50 -21.93 5.69
N ALA A 372 -1.73 -22.07 5.20
CA ALA A 372 -1.99 -21.98 3.78
C ALA A 372 -1.52 -20.62 3.21
N ARG A 373 -1.03 -20.66 1.97
CA ARG A 373 -0.56 -19.49 1.21
C ARG A 373 -1.54 -18.32 1.32
N ALA A 374 -1.05 -17.15 1.70
CA ALA A 374 -1.85 -15.93 1.71
C ALA A 374 -2.29 -15.58 0.28
N VAL A 375 -3.60 -15.45 0.09
CA VAL A 375 -4.22 -15.09 -1.19
C VAL A 375 -4.92 -13.74 -1.15
N HIS A 376 -4.91 -13.07 0.01
CA HIS A 376 -5.37 -11.71 0.23
C HIS A 376 -4.66 -11.15 1.48
N ASP A 377 -4.72 -9.83 1.69
CA ASP A 377 -4.14 -9.14 2.85
C ASP A 377 -5.16 -8.29 3.61
N SER A 378 -6.43 -8.72 3.58
CA SER A 378 -7.56 -8.09 4.26
C SER A 378 -7.52 -8.28 5.80
N ALA A 379 -6.40 -7.86 6.39
CA ALA A 379 -6.07 -8.05 7.80
C ALA A 379 -6.58 -6.92 8.70
N GLY A 380 -7.21 -5.88 8.16
CA GLY A 380 -7.83 -4.84 8.96
C GLY A 380 -8.98 -5.37 9.83
N ARG A 381 -9.42 -4.57 10.80
CA ARG A 381 -10.56 -4.88 11.65
C ARG A 381 -11.86 -4.93 10.83
N ARG A 382 -12.72 -5.89 11.15
CA ARG A 382 -14.10 -5.91 10.71
C ARG A 382 -14.98 -5.05 11.62
N TYR A 383 -15.76 -4.15 11.03
CA TYR A 383 -16.71 -3.31 11.75
C TYR A 383 -18.02 -4.06 11.98
N LYS A 384 -18.55 -4.00 13.21
CA LYS A 384 -19.83 -4.63 13.53
C LYS A 384 -20.99 -3.85 12.92
N ALA A 385 -22.13 -4.52 12.75
CA ALA A 385 -23.34 -3.89 12.21
C ALA A 385 -23.74 -2.65 13.03
N GLU A 386 -23.63 -2.71 14.36
CA GLU A 386 -23.97 -1.59 15.25
C GLU A 386 -23.06 -0.38 15.03
N GLU A 387 -21.78 -0.60 14.70
CA GLU A 387 -20.82 0.47 14.41
C GLU A 387 -21.14 1.13 13.07
N ILE A 388 -21.58 0.34 12.08
CA ILE A 388 -22.05 0.85 10.79
C ILE A 388 -23.32 1.67 10.98
N GLU A 389 -24.33 1.16 11.72
CA GLU A 389 -25.57 1.90 12.01
C GLU A 389 -25.30 3.20 12.80
N THR A 390 -24.35 3.16 13.74
CA THR A 390 -23.91 4.36 14.46
C THR A 390 -23.31 5.38 13.49
N ALA A 391 -22.43 4.97 12.58
CA ALA A 391 -21.85 5.88 11.60
C ALA A 391 -22.91 6.45 10.64
N LEU A 392 -23.88 5.64 10.21
CA LEU A 392 -25.00 6.08 9.37
C LEU A 392 -25.87 7.11 10.07
N SER A 393 -26.26 6.86 11.32
CA SER A 393 -27.10 7.79 12.09
C SER A 393 -26.40 9.10 12.46
N GLN A 394 -25.07 9.06 12.66
CA GLN A 394 -24.27 10.24 13.01
C GLN A 394 -23.80 11.05 11.80
N THR A 395 -23.95 10.54 10.57
CA THR A 395 -23.49 11.27 9.38
C THR A 395 -24.68 11.95 8.70
N PRO A 396 -24.77 13.30 8.73
CA PRO A 396 -25.89 14.01 8.13
C PRO A 396 -25.91 13.86 6.61
N GLY A 397 -27.10 13.89 6.01
CA GLY A 397 -27.25 13.85 4.55
C GLY A 397 -27.07 12.47 3.91
N ILE A 398 -27.11 11.40 4.70
CA ILE A 398 -27.12 10.01 4.22
C ILE A 398 -28.56 9.48 4.17
N GLU A 399 -28.89 8.76 3.09
CA GLU A 399 -30.16 8.07 2.90
C GLU A 399 -29.91 6.57 2.70
N VAL A 400 -30.60 5.72 3.47
CA VAL A 400 -30.59 4.27 3.27
C VAL A 400 -31.50 3.91 2.10
N VAL A 401 -30.94 3.24 1.10
CA VAL A 401 -31.62 2.87 -0.15
C VAL A 401 -32.21 1.46 -0.05
N ALA A 402 -31.44 0.51 0.49
CA ALA A 402 -31.86 -0.89 0.59
C ALA A 402 -31.08 -1.65 1.66
N ARG A 403 -31.69 -2.72 2.18
CA ARG A 403 -31.07 -3.70 3.08
C ARG A 403 -31.23 -5.16 2.61
N ASP A 404 -32.14 -5.36 1.66
CA ASP A 404 -32.50 -6.62 1.04
C ASP A 404 -31.94 -6.70 -0.39
N GLY A 405 -31.52 -7.89 -0.81
CA GLY A 405 -31.02 -8.11 -2.18
C GLY A 405 -29.85 -7.19 -2.54
N VAL A 406 -28.95 -6.92 -1.58
CA VAL A 406 -27.89 -5.91 -1.74
C VAL A 406 -27.00 -6.24 -2.93
N ILE A 407 -26.57 -7.50 -3.09
CA ILE A 407 -25.73 -7.89 -4.22
C ILE A 407 -26.45 -7.69 -5.56
N GLU A 408 -27.70 -8.14 -5.68
CA GLU A 408 -28.51 -7.97 -6.88
C GLU A 408 -28.70 -6.50 -7.25
N ARG A 409 -29.05 -5.68 -6.25
CA ARG A 409 -29.25 -4.23 -6.45
C ARG A 409 -27.94 -3.55 -6.80
N THR A 410 -26.83 -3.89 -6.15
CA THR A 410 -25.51 -3.33 -6.50
C THR A 410 -25.11 -3.70 -7.92
N ALA A 411 -25.33 -4.95 -8.36
CA ALA A 411 -25.07 -5.35 -9.75
C ALA A 411 -25.89 -4.50 -10.74
N ALA A 412 -27.19 -4.31 -10.47
CA ALA A 412 -28.05 -3.46 -11.30
C ALA A 412 -27.57 -2.00 -11.33
N LEU A 413 -27.24 -1.41 -10.18
CA LEU A 413 -26.70 -0.04 -10.08
C LEU A 413 -25.41 0.13 -10.90
N LEU A 414 -24.52 -0.86 -10.87
CA LEU A 414 -23.31 -0.84 -11.70
C LEU A 414 -23.68 -0.82 -13.20
N THR A 415 -24.64 -1.64 -13.65
CA THR A 415 -25.08 -1.64 -15.06
C THR A 415 -25.75 -0.33 -15.50
N GLU A 416 -26.32 0.42 -14.56
CA GLU A 416 -26.84 1.79 -14.77
C GLU A 416 -25.71 2.84 -14.81
N GLY A 417 -24.47 2.41 -14.66
CA GLY A 417 -23.27 3.24 -14.71
C GLY A 417 -22.93 3.90 -13.38
N ALA A 418 -23.49 3.46 -12.25
CA ALA A 418 -23.18 4.03 -10.93
C ALA A 418 -21.72 3.77 -10.54
N ILE A 419 -21.12 4.74 -9.84
CA ILE A 419 -19.88 4.58 -9.09
C ILE A 419 -20.24 4.13 -7.67
N VAL A 420 -19.82 2.92 -7.30
CA VAL A 420 -20.17 2.31 -6.02
C VAL A 420 -18.95 2.22 -5.10
N GLY A 421 -19.00 2.88 -3.95
CA GLY A 421 -18.11 2.62 -2.84
C GLY A 421 -18.45 1.28 -2.19
N TRP A 422 -17.48 0.37 -2.15
CA TRP A 422 -17.62 -0.98 -1.62
C TRP A 422 -16.79 -1.12 -0.35
N PHE A 423 -17.50 -1.27 0.77
CA PHE A 423 -16.95 -1.42 2.11
C PHE A 423 -17.36 -2.80 2.68
N ASP A 424 -16.41 -3.73 2.74
CA ASP A 424 -16.68 -5.12 3.12
C ASP A 424 -15.53 -5.68 3.96
N GLY A 425 -15.85 -6.34 5.08
CA GLY A 425 -14.86 -7.02 5.92
C GLY A 425 -13.70 -6.13 6.42
N GLY A 426 -12.58 -6.80 6.74
CA GLY A 426 -11.32 -6.15 7.11
C GLY A 426 -10.64 -5.47 5.93
N SER A 427 -10.00 -4.31 6.14
CA SER A 427 -9.28 -3.59 5.09
C SER A 427 -7.99 -4.29 4.67
N GLU A 428 -7.53 -3.99 3.46
CA GLU A 428 -6.24 -4.43 2.92
C GLU A 428 -5.09 -3.73 3.64
N LEU A 429 -4.01 -4.46 3.96
CA LEU A 429 -2.79 -3.88 4.51
C LEU A 429 -2.01 -3.10 3.44
N GLY A 430 -1.87 -3.67 2.25
CA GLY A 430 -1.05 -3.14 1.17
C GLY A 430 -1.62 -1.89 0.48
N PRO A 431 -0.99 -1.46 -0.62
CA PRO A 431 -1.37 -0.25 -1.35
C PRO A 431 -2.50 -0.48 -2.38
N ARG A 432 -3.03 -1.69 -2.51
CA ARG A 432 -4.08 -2.06 -3.46
C ARG A 432 -5.39 -2.27 -2.72
N ALA A 433 -6.48 -1.72 -3.23
CA ALA A 433 -7.80 -2.16 -2.82
C ALA A 433 -8.17 -3.41 -3.61
N LEU A 434 -8.50 -4.46 -2.88
CA LEU A 434 -8.75 -5.82 -3.36
C LEU A 434 -10.19 -6.24 -3.04
N GLY A 435 -11.11 -5.29 -2.94
CA GLY A 435 -12.52 -5.59 -2.71
C GLY A 435 -13.01 -5.39 -1.28
N HIS A 436 -12.24 -4.73 -0.43
CA HIS A 436 -12.65 -4.40 0.94
C HIS A 436 -12.83 -2.91 1.17
N ARG A 437 -11.97 -2.09 0.55
CA ARG A 437 -12.08 -0.62 0.51
C ARG A 437 -11.94 -0.16 -0.94
N SER A 438 -12.94 -0.50 -1.75
CA SER A 438 -12.90 -0.36 -3.21
C SER A 438 -13.92 0.64 -3.74
N LEU A 439 -13.61 1.24 -4.90
CA LEU A 439 -14.60 1.87 -5.78
C LEU A 439 -14.80 0.97 -6.99
N LEU A 440 -16.05 0.59 -7.23
CA LEU A 440 -16.46 -0.31 -8.29
C LEU A 440 -17.24 0.45 -9.36
N CYS A 441 -16.98 0.10 -10.63
CA CYS A 441 -17.70 0.65 -11.79
C CYS A 441 -17.87 -0.39 -12.90
N ASP A 442 -18.86 -0.17 -13.75
CA ASP A 442 -18.99 -0.86 -15.04
C ASP A 442 -17.86 -0.46 -16.01
N PRO A 443 -17.04 -1.41 -16.49
CA PRO A 443 -15.92 -1.12 -17.37
C PRO A 443 -16.29 -1.04 -18.87
N ARG A 444 -17.53 -1.39 -19.25
CA ARG A 444 -17.94 -1.54 -20.66
C ARG A 444 -18.08 -0.22 -21.41
N PRO A 445 -18.64 0.86 -20.83
CA PRO A 445 -18.74 2.13 -21.53
C PRO A 445 -17.36 2.73 -21.81
N SER A 446 -17.13 3.21 -23.05
CA SER A 446 -15.86 3.81 -23.47
C SER A 446 -15.45 5.03 -22.62
N GLY A 447 -16.42 5.77 -22.09
CA GLY A 447 -16.19 6.94 -21.22
C GLY A 447 -16.08 6.63 -19.72
N ALA A 448 -16.11 5.37 -19.28
CA ALA A 448 -16.16 5.02 -17.86
C ALA A 448 -14.84 5.39 -17.13
N LYS A 449 -13.70 5.27 -17.79
CA LYS A 449 -12.39 5.66 -17.26
C LYS A 449 -12.32 7.18 -17.02
N GLU A 450 -12.75 7.96 -18.01
CA GLU A 450 -12.81 9.41 -17.97
C GLU A 450 -13.81 9.87 -16.90
N LYS A 451 -14.98 9.23 -16.83
CA LYS A 451 -15.98 9.49 -15.79
C LYS A 451 -15.38 9.30 -14.40
N MET A 452 -14.73 8.18 -14.11
CA MET A 452 -14.09 7.92 -12.80
C MET A 452 -12.98 8.93 -12.49
N ASN A 453 -12.13 9.23 -13.48
CA ASN A 453 -11.06 10.20 -13.31
C ASN A 453 -11.60 11.62 -13.07
N LEU A 454 -12.64 12.06 -13.78
CA LEU A 454 -13.19 13.42 -13.64
C LEU A 454 -14.04 13.58 -12.38
N ARG A 455 -14.80 12.55 -11.98
CA ARG A 455 -15.80 12.65 -10.92
C ARG A 455 -15.28 12.33 -9.51
N VAL A 456 -14.21 11.54 -9.41
CA VAL A 456 -13.73 11.04 -8.12
C VAL A 456 -12.21 11.11 -7.98
N LYS A 457 -11.46 10.63 -8.98
CA LYS A 457 -10.01 10.44 -8.82
C LYS A 457 -9.14 11.66 -9.11
N HIS A 458 -9.61 12.55 -9.98
CA HIS A 458 -8.90 13.75 -10.42
C HIS A 458 -7.44 13.50 -10.81
N ARG A 459 -7.15 12.37 -11.47
CA ARG A 459 -5.79 11.89 -11.80
C ARG A 459 -5.53 11.83 -13.29
N GLU A 460 -4.26 11.67 -13.65
CA GLU A 460 -3.77 11.68 -15.02
C GLU A 460 -4.37 10.55 -15.89
N PRO A 461 -4.73 10.79 -17.18
CA PRO A 461 -5.43 9.80 -18.01
C PRO A 461 -4.68 8.49 -18.27
N PHE A 462 -3.34 8.51 -18.23
CA PHE A 462 -2.52 7.32 -18.46
C PHE A 462 -2.58 6.32 -17.31
N ARG A 463 -3.02 6.73 -16.10
CA ARG A 463 -3.06 5.82 -14.95
C ARG A 463 -4.11 4.73 -15.16
N PRO A 464 -3.74 3.44 -15.13
CA PRO A 464 -4.67 2.37 -15.39
C PRO A 464 -5.63 2.13 -14.21
N PHE A 465 -6.77 1.52 -14.52
CA PHE A 465 -7.63 0.85 -13.54
C PHE A 465 -7.44 -0.68 -13.63
N ALA A 466 -7.93 -1.40 -12.64
CA ALA A 466 -7.74 -2.84 -12.54
C ALA A 466 -9.06 -3.58 -12.87
N PRO A 467 -9.02 -4.60 -13.74
CA PRO A 467 -10.12 -5.55 -13.87
C PRO A 467 -10.19 -6.49 -12.67
N VAL A 468 -11.40 -6.75 -12.17
CA VAL A 468 -11.72 -7.86 -11.26
C VAL A 468 -12.54 -8.89 -12.03
N ILE A 469 -12.13 -10.16 -12.01
CA ILE A 469 -12.78 -11.26 -12.73
C ILE A 469 -12.90 -12.51 -11.86
N LEU A 470 -13.81 -13.42 -12.20
CA LEU A 470 -13.81 -14.78 -11.64
C LEU A 470 -12.63 -15.58 -12.21
N GLU A 471 -11.93 -16.35 -11.37
CA GLU A 471 -10.76 -17.13 -11.80
C GLU A 471 -11.06 -18.03 -13.00
N GLU A 472 -12.18 -18.75 -12.96
CA GLU A 472 -12.62 -19.68 -14.00
C GLU A 472 -12.98 -19.00 -15.34
N LYS A 473 -13.04 -17.67 -15.37
CA LYS A 473 -13.26 -16.88 -16.59
C LYS A 473 -11.97 -16.22 -17.11
N THR A 474 -10.87 -16.25 -16.35
CA THR A 474 -9.62 -15.55 -16.69
C THR A 474 -9.10 -15.91 -18.08
N GLU A 475 -8.93 -17.20 -18.38
CA GLU A 475 -8.39 -17.67 -19.66
C GLU A 475 -9.28 -17.34 -20.88
N THR A 476 -10.57 -17.06 -20.64
CA THR A 476 -11.50 -16.67 -21.72
C THR A 476 -11.43 -15.18 -22.06
N TRP A 477 -10.70 -14.40 -21.27
CA TRP A 477 -10.55 -12.94 -21.41
C TRP A 477 -9.10 -12.49 -21.55
N PHE A 478 -8.16 -13.25 -21.01
CA PHE A 478 -6.75 -12.92 -20.94
C PHE A 478 -5.88 -14.06 -21.49
N ASP A 479 -4.74 -13.71 -22.07
CA ASP A 479 -3.62 -14.63 -22.32
C ASP A 479 -2.88 -14.93 -21.00
N ALA A 480 -3.59 -15.62 -20.10
CA ALA A 480 -3.07 -16.04 -18.81
C ALA A 480 -2.36 -17.40 -18.92
N PRO A 481 -1.30 -17.66 -18.14
CA PRO A 481 -0.66 -18.97 -18.12
C PRO A 481 -1.64 -20.06 -17.64
N ALA A 482 -1.88 -21.09 -18.48
CA ALA A 482 -2.87 -22.14 -18.20
C ALA A 482 -2.68 -22.91 -16.88
N HIS A 483 -1.46 -22.92 -16.32
CA HIS A 483 -1.15 -23.60 -15.06
C HIS A 483 -1.16 -22.67 -13.84
N ASP A 484 -1.23 -21.36 -14.05
CA ASP A 484 -1.26 -20.35 -12.98
C ASP A 484 -2.00 -19.08 -13.44
N PRO A 485 -3.33 -19.16 -13.71
CA PRO A 485 -4.14 -18.00 -14.09
C PRO A 485 -4.52 -17.13 -12.88
N PHE A 486 -4.14 -17.52 -11.67
CA PHE A 486 -4.57 -16.86 -10.43
C PHE A 486 -3.70 -15.63 -10.11
N SER A 487 -4.34 -14.47 -10.00
CA SER A 487 -3.75 -13.19 -9.61
C SER A 487 -4.67 -12.49 -8.61
N PRO A 488 -4.67 -12.84 -7.32
CA PRO A 488 -5.67 -12.34 -6.39
C PRO A 488 -5.37 -10.94 -5.83
N VAL A 489 -4.14 -10.45 -5.98
CA VAL A 489 -3.62 -9.28 -5.26
C VAL A 489 -3.15 -8.14 -6.17
N MET A 490 -3.51 -8.16 -7.45
CA MET A 490 -3.14 -7.14 -8.45
C MET A 490 -1.62 -6.90 -8.58
N LEU A 491 -0.82 -7.95 -8.39
CA LEU A 491 0.64 -7.92 -8.55
C LEU A 491 1.11 -8.61 -9.84
N ARG A 492 0.18 -8.91 -10.76
CA ARG A 492 0.46 -9.46 -12.09
C ARG A 492 -0.33 -8.67 -13.15
N VAL A 493 0.17 -8.67 -14.37
CA VAL A 493 -0.50 -8.11 -15.55
C VAL A 493 -0.67 -9.21 -16.59
N PHE A 494 -1.82 -9.26 -17.27
CA PHE A 494 -2.04 -10.19 -18.39
C PHE A 494 -2.48 -9.43 -19.64
N PRO A 495 -2.03 -9.84 -20.84
CA PRO A 495 -2.61 -9.34 -22.08
C PRO A 495 -4.08 -9.73 -22.18
N PHE A 496 -4.95 -8.81 -22.58
CA PHE A 496 -6.31 -9.17 -22.99
C PHE A 496 -6.29 -9.90 -24.33
N LEU A 497 -7.19 -10.88 -24.50
CA LEU A 497 -7.47 -11.45 -25.81
C LEU A 497 -8.01 -10.36 -26.75
N GLU A 498 -7.58 -10.38 -28.01
CA GLU A 498 -7.79 -9.28 -28.96
C GLU A 498 -9.28 -8.94 -29.15
N ASP A 499 -10.14 -9.97 -29.26
CA ASP A 499 -11.59 -9.86 -29.45
C ASP A 499 -12.34 -9.41 -28.18
N ARG A 500 -11.66 -9.35 -27.02
CA ARG A 500 -12.26 -8.99 -25.73
C ARG A 500 -11.98 -7.56 -25.30
N LYS A 501 -10.91 -6.93 -25.82
CA LYS A 501 -10.47 -5.58 -25.42
C LYS A 501 -11.59 -4.53 -25.52
N SER A 502 -12.31 -4.51 -26.64
CA SER A 502 -13.36 -3.51 -26.89
C SER A 502 -14.60 -3.66 -26.00
N ALA A 503 -14.77 -4.80 -25.32
CA ALA A 503 -15.91 -5.02 -24.43
C ALA A 503 -15.72 -4.37 -23.05
N VAL A 504 -14.49 -4.07 -22.64
CA VAL A 504 -14.15 -3.52 -21.31
C VAL A 504 -13.09 -2.40 -21.37
N PRO A 505 -13.24 -1.40 -22.25
CA PRO A 505 -12.20 -0.43 -22.56
C PRO A 505 -11.66 0.33 -21.33
N ALA A 506 -12.45 0.49 -20.27
CA ALA A 506 -12.05 1.25 -19.08
C ALA A 506 -10.94 0.60 -18.24
N VAL A 507 -10.71 -0.71 -18.40
CA VAL A 507 -9.71 -1.49 -17.65
C VAL A 507 -8.60 -2.07 -18.54
N VAL A 508 -8.65 -1.79 -19.84
CA VAL A 508 -7.57 -2.13 -20.79
C VAL A 508 -6.49 -1.04 -20.73
N HIS A 509 -5.24 -1.45 -20.54
CA HIS A 509 -4.08 -0.57 -20.48
C HIS A 509 -3.67 -0.19 -21.91
N HIS A 510 -2.80 0.80 -22.06
CA HIS A 510 -2.43 1.31 -23.39
C HIS A 510 -1.74 0.26 -24.25
N ASP A 511 -0.99 -0.65 -23.63
CA ASP A 511 -0.32 -1.79 -24.26
C ASP A 511 -1.24 -3.02 -24.47
N GLY A 512 -2.54 -2.88 -24.16
CA GLY A 512 -3.51 -3.97 -24.28
C GLY A 512 -3.52 -4.96 -23.12
N THR A 513 -2.79 -4.69 -22.03
CA THR A 513 -2.79 -5.53 -20.83
C THR A 513 -3.82 -5.09 -19.79
N GLY A 514 -4.02 -5.89 -18.74
CA GLY A 514 -4.80 -5.55 -17.57
C GLY A 514 -4.12 -6.06 -16.29
N ARG A 515 -4.03 -5.21 -15.27
CA ARG A 515 -3.53 -5.59 -13.94
C ARG A 515 -4.64 -6.26 -13.13
N LEU A 516 -4.72 -7.58 -13.24
CA LEU A 516 -5.88 -8.37 -12.85
C LEU A 516 -5.95 -8.66 -11.34
N GLN A 517 -7.18 -8.62 -10.82
CA GLN A 517 -7.60 -9.35 -9.63
C GLN A 517 -8.53 -10.50 -10.03
N SER A 518 -8.12 -11.75 -9.83
CA SER A 518 -8.97 -12.93 -10.03
C SER A 518 -9.56 -13.40 -8.71
N LEU A 519 -10.84 -13.74 -8.70
CA LEU A 519 -11.59 -14.12 -7.50
C LEU A 519 -11.87 -15.61 -7.44
N ARG A 520 -11.70 -16.17 -6.24
CA ARG A 520 -12.29 -17.45 -5.84
C ARG A 520 -13.41 -17.21 -4.84
N ARG A 521 -14.50 -17.96 -4.96
CA ARG A 521 -15.63 -17.90 -4.02
C ARG A 521 -15.20 -18.12 -2.56
N THR A 522 -14.19 -18.94 -2.33
CA THR A 522 -13.64 -19.25 -1.00
C THR A 522 -12.83 -18.13 -0.35
N THR A 523 -12.45 -17.09 -1.12
CA THR A 523 -11.58 -15.99 -0.63
C THR A 523 -12.33 -14.67 -0.53
N HIS A 524 -13.22 -14.38 -1.49
CA HIS A 524 -13.99 -13.14 -1.56
C HIS A 524 -15.43 -13.44 -1.94
N PRO A 525 -16.23 -14.13 -1.09
CA PRO A 525 -17.53 -14.68 -1.48
C PRO A 525 -18.51 -13.61 -1.97
N ARG A 526 -18.56 -12.45 -1.31
CA ARG A 526 -19.50 -11.37 -1.64
C ARG A 526 -19.14 -10.66 -2.93
N LEU A 527 -17.86 -10.32 -3.11
CA LEU A 527 -17.39 -9.71 -4.36
C LEU A 527 -17.48 -10.69 -5.54
N TYR A 528 -17.19 -11.98 -5.30
CA TYR A 528 -17.39 -13.05 -6.28
C TYR A 528 -18.87 -13.10 -6.71
N GLU A 529 -19.80 -13.10 -5.75
CA GLU A 529 -21.24 -13.13 -6.06
C GLU A 529 -21.67 -11.87 -6.84
N LEU A 530 -21.14 -10.70 -6.49
CA LEU A 530 -21.40 -9.47 -7.24
C LEU A 530 -20.93 -9.58 -8.70
N VAL A 531 -19.71 -10.06 -8.93
CA VAL A 531 -19.17 -10.25 -10.28
C VAL A 531 -19.99 -11.32 -11.04
N GLU A 532 -20.39 -12.41 -10.39
CA GLU A 532 -21.22 -13.46 -11.01
C GLU A 532 -22.61 -12.92 -11.40
N LYS A 533 -23.21 -12.05 -10.58
CA LYS A 533 -24.49 -11.39 -10.91
C LYS A 533 -24.31 -10.37 -12.03
N PHE A 534 -23.23 -9.59 -12.02
CA PHE A 534 -22.90 -8.66 -13.09
C PHE A 534 -22.67 -9.39 -14.42
N ASP A 535 -21.97 -10.53 -14.43
CA ASP A 535 -21.80 -11.39 -15.60
C ASP A 535 -23.16 -11.83 -16.17
N ARG A 536 -24.05 -12.36 -15.31
CA ARG A 536 -25.40 -12.77 -15.74
C ARG A 536 -26.22 -11.64 -16.36
N LEU A 537 -26.06 -10.40 -15.90
CA LEU A 537 -26.78 -9.24 -16.42
C LEU A 537 -26.19 -8.69 -17.74
N THR A 538 -24.89 -8.92 -17.98
CA THR A 538 -24.16 -8.18 -19.01
C THR A 538 -23.45 -9.04 -20.05
N GLY A 539 -23.25 -10.33 -19.76
CA GLY A 539 -22.35 -11.24 -20.49
C GLY A 539 -20.86 -10.92 -20.30
N VAL A 540 -20.51 -10.03 -19.34
CA VAL A 540 -19.14 -9.58 -19.07
C VAL A 540 -18.80 -9.87 -17.60
N PRO A 541 -17.88 -10.79 -17.30
CA PRO A 541 -17.52 -11.17 -15.93
C PRO A 541 -16.49 -10.23 -15.29
N ILE A 542 -16.41 -8.97 -15.73
CA ILE A 542 -15.38 -8.03 -15.30
C ILE A 542 -16.01 -6.77 -14.70
N ILE A 543 -15.53 -6.39 -13.51
CA ILE A 543 -15.84 -5.10 -12.86
C ILE A 543 -14.55 -4.30 -12.74
N LEU A 544 -14.62 -2.97 -12.96
CA LEU A 544 -13.51 -2.07 -12.67
C LEU A 544 -13.38 -1.91 -11.15
N ASN A 545 -12.17 -2.13 -10.62
CA ASN A 545 -11.82 -1.84 -9.23
C ASN A 545 -10.69 -0.81 -9.12
N THR A 546 -10.83 0.10 -8.17
CA THR A 546 -9.78 1.03 -7.73
C THR A 546 -9.89 1.29 -6.24
N SER A 547 -8.82 1.81 -5.63
CA SER A 547 -8.81 2.23 -4.22
C SER A 547 -9.98 3.13 -3.84
N PHE A 548 -10.55 2.98 -2.65
CA PHE A 548 -11.54 3.91 -2.11
C PHE A 548 -10.82 5.04 -1.36
N ASN A 549 -10.57 6.12 -2.10
CA ASN A 549 -9.94 7.36 -1.62
C ASN A 549 -10.14 8.50 -2.63
N VAL A 550 -9.83 9.71 -2.20
CA VAL A 550 -9.68 10.88 -3.08
C VAL A 550 -8.20 11.15 -3.35
N MET A 551 -7.88 11.92 -4.39
CA MET A 551 -6.51 12.34 -4.68
C MET A 551 -5.86 12.97 -3.45
N GLY A 552 -4.62 12.55 -3.15
CA GLY A 552 -3.87 13.06 -2.01
C GLY A 552 -4.16 12.36 -0.68
N GLU A 553 -5.18 11.48 -0.61
CA GLU A 553 -5.54 10.76 0.61
C GLU A 553 -5.16 9.27 0.58
N PRO A 554 -4.86 8.66 1.74
CA PRO A 554 -4.79 7.21 1.90
C PRO A 554 -6.14 6.54 1.60
N ILE A 555 -6.15 5.21 1.41
CA ILE A 555 -7.38 4.41 1.40
C ILE A 555 -8.16 4.66 2.71
N ILE A 556 -9.48 4.76 2.61
CA ILE A 556 -10.37 4.91 3.77
C ILE A 556 -10.27 3.69 4.70
N GLU A 557 -10.55 3.89 6.00
CA GLU A 557 -10.57 2.79 6.97
C GLU A 557 -11.94 2.58 7.60
N THR A 558 -12.53 3.65 8.14
CA THR A 558 -13.76 3.57 8.95
C THR A 558 -15.03 3.70 8.11
N PRO A 559 -16.20 3.22 8.58
CA PRO A 559 -17.47 3.50 7.93
C PRO A 559 -17.73 4.99 7.77
N ALA A 560 -17.35 5.79 8.76
CA ALA A 560 -17.45 7.25 8.69
C ALA A 560 -16.58 7.83 7.57
N ASP A 561 -15.35 7.35 7.37
CA ASP A 561 -14.51 7.79 6.24
C ASP A 561 -15.21 7.56 4.89
N ALA A 562 -15.82 6.39 4.70
CA ALA A 562 -16.56 6.06 3.48
C ALA A 562 -17.78 6.99 3.25
N LEU A 563 -18.55 7.28 4.30
CA LEU A 563 -19.72 8.17 4.22
C LEU A 563 -19.32 9.61 3.94
N TRP A 564 -18.28 10.12 4.59
CA TRP A 564 -17.79 11.47 4.32
C TRP A 564 -17.18 11.58 2.92
N SER A 565 -16.50 10.54 2.43
CA SER A 565 -16.10 10.46 1.02
C SER A 565 -17.30 10.47 0.06
N LEU A 566 -18.40 9.78 0.39
CA LEU A 566 -19.64 9.82 -0.40
C LEU A 566 -20.23 11.23 -0.49
N LEU A 567 -20.27 11.96 0.63
CA LEU A 567 -20.83 13.31 0.67
C LEU A 567 -19.95 14.35 -0.06
N TYR A 568 -18.64 14.17 0.03
CA TYR A 568 -17.65 15.09 -0.56
C TYR A 568 -17.44 14.87 -2.07
N THR A 569 -17.53 13.62 -2.53
CA THR A 569 -17.22 13.27 -3.93
C THR A 569 -18.49 13.09 -4.77
N ALA A 570 -18.32 12.66 -6.02
CA ALA A 570 -19.41 12.25 -6.89
C ALA A 570 -19.59 10.72 -6.96
N ILE A 571 -19.25 10.00 -5.89
CA ILE A 571 -19.70 8.61 -5.71
C ILE A 571 -21.23 8.59 -5.65
N ASP A 572 -21.86 7.61 -6.30
CA ASP A 572 -23.32 7.55 -6.40
C ASP A 572 -23.91 6.80 -5.20
N TYR A 573 -23.29 5.68 -4.80
CA TYR A 573 -23.73 4.83 -3.68
C TYR A 573 -22.55 4.30 -2.88
N CYS A 574 -22.76 4.02 -1.59
CA CYS A 574 -21.86 3.19 -0.78
C CYS A 574 -22.59 1.93 -0.31
N VAL A 575 -21.89 0.81 -0.32
CA VAL A 575 -22.37 -0.49 0.18
C VAL A 575 -21.53 -0.86 1.39
N PHE A 576 -22.20 -1.10 2.52
CA PHE A 576 -21.59 -1.58 3.76
C PHE A 576 -22.18 -2.94 4.10
N GLU A 577 -21.50 -4.02 3.72
CA GLU A 577 -22.01 -5.39 3.83
C GLU A 577 -23.50 -5.49 3.38
N ASN A 578 -24.46 -5.42 4.29
CA ASN A 578 -25.88 -5.61 4.03
C ASN A 578 -26.70 -4.31 3.91
N VAL A 579 -26.09 -3.15 3.65
CA VAL A 579 -26.83 -1.90 3.42
C VAL A 579 -26.27 -1.09 2.26
N ILE A 580 -27.17 -0.58 1.42
CA ILE A 580 -26.86 0.38 0.35
C ILE A 580 -27.32 1.75 0.81
N VAL A 581 -26.45 2.75 0.69
CA VAL A 581 -26.74 4.13 1.03
C VAL A 581 -26.34 5.08 -0.10
N ARG A 582 -26.96 6.25 -0.12
CA ARG A 582 -26.62 7.34 -1.04
C ARG A 582 -26.62 8.68 -0.31
N ARG A 583 -26.09 9.70 -0.97
CA ARG A 583 -26.30 11.09 -0.56
C ARG A 583 -27.78 11.44 -0.71
N ALA A 584 -28.39 11.94 0.36
CA ALA A 584 -29.77 12.41 0.35
C ALA A 584 -29.93 13.56 -0.66
N PRO A 585 -31.01 13.61 -1.47
CA PRO A 585 -31.24 14.69 -2.44
C PRO A 585 -31.30 16.11 -1.83
N SER A 586 -31.64 16.18 -0.54
CA SER A 586 -31.65 17.41 0.26
C SER A 586 -30.25 17.92 0.62
N PHE A 587 -29.25 17.04 0.71
CA PHE A 587 -27.88 17.41 1.03
C PHE A 587 -27.19 18.03 -0.20
N LYS A 588 -26.72 19.27 -0.07
CA LYS A 588 -26.10 20.01 -1.17
C LYS A 588 -24.58 20.04 -1.06
N SER A 589 -24.05 20.47 0.08
CA SER A 589 -22.61 20.57 0.28
C SER A 589 -22.24 20.45 1.75
N ILE A 590 -21.02 19.96 2.01
CA ILE A 590 -20.41 20.03 3.34
C ILE A 590 -20.19 21.48 3.82
N LEU A 591 -20.21 22.45 2.89
CA LEU A 591 -20.16 23.88 3.22
C LEU A 591 -21.42 24.37 3.94
N ASP A 592 -22.54 23.65 3.80
CA ASP A 592 -23.79 24.02 4.45
C ASP A 592 -23.87 23.48 5.89
N LEU A 593 -22.87 22.71 6.32
CA LEU A 593 -22.74 22.20 7.68
C LEU A 593 -21.94 23.15 8.57
N THR A 594 -22.19 23.07 9.87
CA THR A 594 -21.37 23.70 10.92
C THR A 594 -20.28 22.75 11.37
N ALA A 595 -19.04 23.24 11.42
CA ALA A 595 -17.90 22.47 11.90
C ALA A 595 -17.40 23.03 13.25
N ARG A 596 -17.00 22.12 14.13
CA ARG A 596 -16.34 22.44 15.40
C ARG A 596 -14.95 21.82 15.46
N ARG A 597 -14.09 22.43 16.28
CA ARG A 597 -12.73 21.92 16.49
C ARG A 597 -12.77 20.59 17.25
N ASN A 598 -11.95 19.64 16.81
CA ASN A 598 -11.67 18.39 17.51
C ASN A 598 -10.16 18.28 17.83
N ILE A 599 -9.60 19.34 18.39
CA ILE A 599 -8.18 19.43 18.76
C ILE A 599 -8.04 19.65 20.26
N ARG A 600 -7.05 18.98 20.85
CA ARG A 600 -6.68 19.11 22.26
C ARG A 600 -5.79 20.32 22.51
N SER A 601 -4.85 20.59 21.60
CA SER A 601 -3.95 21.75 21.72
C SER A 601 -3.44 22.22 20.36
N ILE A 602 -3.00 23.48 20.32
CA ILE A 602 -2.27 24.09 19.20
C ILE A 602 -0.96 24.64 19.75
N ARG A 603 0.16 24.40 19.08
CA ARG A 603 1.46 24.99 19.40
C ARG A 603 2.01 25.74 18.20
N ALA A 604 2.66 26.87 18.46
CA ALA A 604 3.39 27.62 17.47
C ALA A 604 4.87 27.65 17.89
N GLU A 605 5.73 27.16 17.02
CA GLU A 605 7.17 27.09 17.25
C GLU A 605 7.86 27.96 16.19
N THR A 606 8.85 28.74 16.63
CA THR A 606 9.73 29.47 15.72
C THR A 606 10.99 28.63 15.55
N ILE A 607 11.19 28.09 14.35
CA ILE A 607 12.42 27.38 14.02
C ILE A 607 13.40 28.43 13.55
N LEU A 608 14.47 28.62 14.32
CA LEU A 608 15.60 29.45 13.91
C LEU A 608 16.34 28.71 12.79
N GLY A 609 16.47 29.35 11.63
CA GLY A 609 17.30 28.82 10.56
C GLY A 609 18.79 28.85 10.94
N ASP A 610 19.58 27.96 10.34
CA ASP A 610 21.05 28.05 10.43
C ASP A 610 21.53 29.41 9.88
N ALA A 611 22.69 29.87 10.36
CA ALA A 611 23.25 31.21 10.15
C ALA A 611 22.98 31.80 8.75
N GLY A 612 21.94 32.65 8.65
CA GLY A 612 21.52 33.33 7.42
C GLY A 612 20.16 32.93 6.84
N ALA A 613 19.50 31.88 7.35
CA ALA A 613 18.17 31.47 6.92
C ALA A 613 17.06 32.19 7.72
N GLU A 614 15.97 32.56 7.04
CA GLU A 614 14.78 33.17 7.67
C GLU A 614 14.17 32.21 8.70
N SER A 615 13.69 32.77 9.82
CA SER A 615 12.97 31.98 10.83
C SER A 615 11.63 31.49 10.28
N GLU A 616 11.37 30.19 10.33
CA GLU A 616 10.10 29.59 9.91
C GLU A 616 9.18 29.41 11.12
N ARG A 617 7.96 29.95 11.04
CA ARG A 617 6.94 29.74 12.07
C ARG A 617 6.13 28.49 11.73
N ARG A 618 6.30 27.44 12.52
CA ARG A 618 5.60 26.16 12.35
C ARG A 618 4.46 26.03 13.33
N ILE A 619 3.27 25.70 12.83
CA ILE A 619 2.07 25.47 13.65
C ILE A 619 1.81 23.97 13.70
N SER A 620 1.66 23.42 14.91
CA SER A 620 1.28 22.03 15.14
C SER A 620 0.00 21.93 15.95
N VAL A 621 -0.76 20.87 15.70
CA VAL A 621 -1.97 20.52 16.45
C VAL A 621 -1.90 19.11 16.97
N GLU A 622 -2.53 18.90 18.12
CA GLU A 622 -2.78 17.57 18.68
C GLU A 622 -4.27 17.29 18.61
N ALA A 623 -4.70 16.31 17.81
CA ALA A 623 -6.08 15.91 17.61
C ALA A 623 -6.40 14.59 18.33
N LYS A 624 -7.64 14.45 18.79
CA LYS A 624 -8.13 13.21 19.41
C LYS A 624 -8.76 12.32 18.34
N THR A 625 -8.21 11.13 18.15
CA THR A 625 -8.74 10.07 17.29
C THR A 625 -9.34 8.94 18.14
N PRO A 626 -10.08 7.99 17.55
CA PRO A 626 -10.51 6.78 18.26
C PRO A 626 -9.33 5.93 18.79
N TRP A 627 -8.16 6.04 18.15
CA TRP A 627 -6.98 5.20 18.41
C TRP A 627 -5.88 5.93 19.16
N GLY A 628 -6.17 7.11 19.72
CA GLY A 628 -5.19 7.88 20.48
C GLY A 628 -5.01 9.31 19.97
N LEU A 629 -3.94 9.96 20.44
CA LEU A 629 -3.62 11.33 20.09
C LEU A 629 -2.76 11.37 18.84
N LYS A 630 -3.08 12.28 17.94
CA LYS A 630 -2.31 12.49 16.71
C LYS A 630 -1.76 13.90 16.70
N ARG A 631 -0.46 14.05 16.43
CA ARG A 631 0.17 15.35 16.15
C ARG A 631 0.33 15.55 14.65
N ALA A 632 0.03 16.74 14.18
CA ALA A 632 0.18 17.10 12.78
C ALA A 632 0.58 18.58 12.64
N HIS A 633 1.28 18.89 11.55
CA HIS A 633 1.53 20.28 11.18
C HIS A 633 0.38 20.85 10.36
N LEU A 634 0.11 22.13 10.56
CA LEU A 634 -0.92 22.85 9.82
C LEU A 634 -0.32 23.80 8.81
N HIS A 635 -0.86 23.76 7.59
CA HIS A 635 -0.71 24.84 6.63
C HIS A 635 -1.35 26.13 7.18
N PRO A 636 -0.82 27.33 6.92
CA PRO A 636 -1.39 28.60 7.37
C PRO A 636 -2.88 28.76 7.07
N THR A 637 -3.32 28.36 5.87
CA THR A 637 -4.74 28.38 5.48
C THR A 637 -5.61 27.46 6.36
N ALA A 638 -5.12 26.26 6.66
CA ALA A 638 -5.81 25.31 7.54
C ALA A 638 -5.91 25.86 8.97
N PHE A 639 -4.85 26.51 9.44
CA PHE A 639 -4.84 27.20 10.73
C PHE A 639 -5.83 28.37 10.77
N ALA A 640 -5.94 29.17 9.71
CA ALA A 640 -6.92 30.27 9.62
C ALA A 640 -8.36 29.76 9.69
N VAL A 641 -8.68 28.68 8.96
CA VAL A 641 -9.99 28.00 9.03
C VAL A 641 -10.25 27.50 10.44
N LEU A 642 -9.35 26.68 11.00
CA LEU A 642 -9.52 26.13 12.35
C LEU A 642 -9.71 27.24 13.40
N SER A 643 -8.92 28.31 13.33
CA SER A 643 -8.96 29.45 14.26
C SER A 643 -10.27 30.24 14.23
N ASN A 644 -11.10 30.04 13.20
CA ASN A 644 -12.39 30.71 13.06
C ASN A 644 -13.59 29.78 13.25
N LEU A 645 -13.38 28.48 13.52
CA LEU A 645 -14.46 27.57 13.88
C LEU A 645 -14.97 27.85 15.29
N ASP A 646 -16.28 28.03 15.41
CA ASP A 646 -17.03 28.30 16.65
C ASP A 646 -18.17 27.29 16.88
N GLY A 647 -18.33 26.29 16.01
CA GLY A 647 -19.42 25.31 16.05
C GLY A 647 -20.79 25.86 15.68
N ARG A 648 -20.87 27.09 15.15
CA ARG A 648 -22.14 27.77 14.80
C ARG A 648 -22.12 28.35 13.39
N THR A 649 -20.95 28.73 12.90
CA THR A 649 -20.75 29.29 11.57
C THR A 649 -20.67 28.17 10.54
N THR A 650 -21.48 28.26 9.48
CA THR A 650 -21.44 27.28 8.37
C THR A 650 -20.12 27.39 7.60
N GLY A 651 -19.71 26.32 6.92
CA GLY A 651 -18.55 26.36 6.02
C GLY A 651 -18.65 27.46 4.95
N ARG A 652 -19.86 27.75 4.46
CA ARG A 652 -20.13 28.79 3.46
C ARG A 652 -19.95 30.20 4.03
N ASP A 653 -20.43 30.45 5.25
CA ASP A 653 -20.24 31.74 5.89
C ASP A 653 -18.78 31.95 6.34
N LEU A 654 -18.11 30.86 6.74
CA LEU A 654 -16.69 30.87 7.01
C LEU A 654 -15.86 31.19 5.76
N LEU A 655 -16.24 30.63 4.60
CA LEU A 655 -15.63 30.96 3.32
C LEU A 655 -15.78 32.45 2.99
N LYS A 656 -16.99 33.03 3.13
CA LYS A 656 -17.20 34.48 2.89
C LYS A 656 -16.26 35.34 3.75
N LYS A 657 -16.02 34.92 4.99
CA LYS A 657 -15.13 35.62 5.93
C LYS A 657 -13.65 35.48 5.56
N LEU A 658 -13.22 34.30 5.11
CA LEU A 658 -11.79 33.97 4.93
C LEU A 658 -11.28 34.10 3.49
N ALA A 659 -12.16 34.05 2.48
CA ALA A 659 -11.78 34.16 1.07
C ALA A 659 -10.90 35.39 0.78
N PRO A 660 -11.17 36.60 1.33
CA PRO A 660 -10.35 37.79 1.04
C PRO A 660 -8.89 37.68 1.50
N THR A 661 -8.59 36.88 2.53
CA THR A 661 -7.26 36.77 3.12
C THR A 661 -6.54 35.46 2.78
N THR A 662 -7.28 34.44 2.34
CA THR A 662 -6.73 33.10 2.08
C THR A 662 -6.75 32.70 0.61
N GLY A 663 -7.53 33.40 -0.22
CA GLY A 663 -7.75 33.02 -1.63
C GLY A 663 -8.59 31.76 -1.80
N LEU A 664 -9.25 31.27 -0.74
CA LEU A 664 -10.14 30.11 -0.81
C LEU A 664 -11.39 30.42 -1.65
N ASP A 665 -11.83 29.41 -2.40
CA ASP A 665 -13.10 29.31 -3.09
C ASP A 665 -13.94 28.14 -2.54
N GLU A 666 -15.12 27.87 -3.11
CA GLU A 666 -15.99 26.79 -2.62
C GLU A 666 -15.34 25.40 -2.73
N MET A 667 -14.60 25.15 -3.82
CA MET A 667 -13.98 23.86 -4.08
C MET A 667 -12.82 23.60 -3.11
N SER A 668 -11.91 24.56 -2.99
CA SER A 668 -10.75 24.49 -2.10
C SER A 668 -11.15 24.51 -0.62
N MET A 669 -12.20 25.24 -0.24
CA MET A 669 -12.74 25.20 1.12
C MET A 669 -13.38 23.85 1.45
N SER A 670 -14.16 23.29 0.53
CA SER A 670 -14.74 21.95 0.68
C SER A 670 -13.63 20.91 0.84
N ALA A 671 -12.62 20.93 -0.04
CA ALA A 671 -11.47 20.04 0.05
C ALA A 671 -10.71 20.19 1.39
N LEU A 672 -10.54 21.42 1.87
CA LEU A 672 -9.86 21.69 3.13
C LEU A 672 -10.67 21.18 4.33
N LEU A 673 -11.98 21.40 4.38
CA LEU A 673 -12.84 20.88 5.46
C LEU A 673 -12.88 19.35 5.46
N HIS A 674 -12.99 18.73 4.28
CA HIS A 674 -12.91 17.27 4.15
C HIS A 674 -11.57 16.74 4.67
N ALA A 675 -10.45 17.32 4.27
CA ALA A 675 -9.12 16.92 4.73
C ALA A 675 -8.93 17.13 6.25
N LEU A 676 -9.42 18.25 6.79
CA LEU A 676 -9.38 18.51 8.24
C LEU A 676 -10.21 17.50 9.02
N ARG A 677 -11.39 17.10 8.51
CA ARG A 677 -12.23 16.06 9.11
C ARG A 677 -11.54 14.70 9.02
N ARG A 678 -10.97 14.36 7.87
CA ARG A 678 -10.25 13.10 7.64
C ARG A 678 -9.06 12.95 8.59
N ARG A 679 -8.42 14.05 8.99
CA ARG A 679 -7.33 14.10 9.97
C ARG A 679 -7.79 14.32 11.41
N TYR A 680 -9.10 14.24 11.68
CA TYR A 680 -9.72 14.42 13.00
C TYR A 680 -9.52 15.82 13.62
N HIS A 681 -9.14 16.84 12.85
CA HIS A 681 -8.97 18.20 13.37
C HIS A 681 -10.31 18.90 13.61
N ILE A 682 -11.36 18.46 12.91
CA ILE A 682 -12.73 18.97 13.05
C ILE A 682 -13.73 17.83 13.15
N ALA A 683 -14.90 18.14 13.69
CA ALA A 683 -16.12 17.34 13.57
C ALA A 683 -17.23 18.23 13.01
N PHE A 684 -18.16 17.64 12.27
CA PHE A 684 -19.39 18.31 11.87
C PHE A 684 -20.48 17.98 12.89
N ASP A 685 -21.35 18.95 13.14
CA ASP A 685 -22.54 18.79 13.98
C ASP A 685 -23.80 18.58 13.13
#